data_AF-A0A6G7X7P0-F1
#
_entry.id   AF-A0A6G7X7P0-F1
#
_cell.length_a   1.000
_cell.length_b   1.000
_cell.length_c   1.000
_cell.angle_alpha   90.00
_cell.angle_beta   90.00
_cell.angle_gamma   90.00
#
_symmetry.space_group_name_H-M   'P 1'
#
loop_
_entity.id
_entity.type
_entity.pdbx_description
1 polymer ?
#
loop_
_entity_poly.entity_id
_entity_poly.type
_entity_poly.pdbx_seq_one_letter_code
_entity_poly.pdbx_strand_id
1 'polypeptide(L)'
;MSKRFFLLILISALFSTLYAQVGVNTESPNALTELDVRNIVNGTDTIPKGIVIPRLRTIQRDQIDISDVNLGNGVMIYNIDEDCYNYYNKIEGEWKSICGKIGKATFTIDCSALKVVGEYKNGQELGGANYLSIAVTVTKPGTYSITATVTDPVNENGYYFTASGEFLSNGTYTIMVPGMGTPINYTTPNFDNFTVALNGVRANGDDSACTFNVEVKNSAIRPRYTMNCSGTKVYGEYYEDVQLDASNYIEVVLNVEPTSYGATYEIETSEVDGIKFKGSGILNASPQVVRLYGEGTPYSTNDKRLYIKSNSESSTATCVATVYIIIPQKRVMTIGTSADYGYNLGRVGSASNTMLTDLNNFGPYPHSIIRYSGFKNAGTAYDSNRKTSGNNTGSIVTFWDADLASASSDAMFSNYLLGTNGYTKVDIVTIGYAWNGINDNKAQALVDFLNAGGIVLMFCEEPASNRTFLRKLFNKSDIDISAGGPPGSIYRYASITDPILNGPFGNLTGLTWGEDASTTYYATNLPLEEVTLYSSNQNISGAGASSTLVENSATAFRHNTLPFVWVGDGGFNSNNTSTAASTICPFKLTSKTISGQVYANFPSYRARFGPTAATQTWNVYNAIFTANSMAWCIKRAEELKRAQKEQ
;
A
#
# COMPACT_ATOMS: atom_id res chain seq x y z
N MET A 1 107.86 43.51 28.13
CA MET A 1 106.57 42.83 27.89
C MET A 1 106.69 42.00 26.62
N SER A 2 106.43 40.69 26.69
CA SER A 2 106.80 39.76 25.61
C SER A 2 105.77 39.78 24.46
N LYS A 3 106.25 39.61 23.22
CA LYS A 3 105.43 39.49 22.00
C LYS A 3 104.32 38.41 22.09
N ARG A 4 104.42 37.48 23.05
CA ARG A 4 103.41 36.45 23.31
C ARG A 4 102.15 36.99 24.01
N PHE A 5 102.27 38.08 24.78
CA PHE A 5 101.12 38.69 25.47
C PHE A 5 100.22 39.47 24.51
N PHE A 6 100.81 40.13 23.50
CA PHE A 6 100.04 40.82 22.46
C PHE A 6 99.32 39.85 21.52
N LEU A 7 99.91 38.68 21.23
CA LEU A 7 99.27 37.65 20.41
C LEU A 7 98.05 37.03 21.11
N LEU A 8 98.08 36.88 22.44
CA LEU A 8 96.96 36.36 23.23
C LEU A 8 95.76 37.31 23.28
N ILE A 9 96.00 38.63 23.35
CA ILE A 9 94.93 39.64 23.29
C ILE A 9 94.36 39.76 21.87
N LEU A 10 95.18 39.58 20.84
CA LEU A 10 94.71 39.59 19.44
C LEU A 10 93.89 38.33 19.10
N ILE A 11 94.23 37.17 19.67
CA ILE A 11 93.47 35.92 19.48
C ILE A 11 92.16 35.93 20.29
N SER A 12 92.11 36.57 21.47
CA SER A 12 90.85 36.67 22.24
C SER A 12 89.81 37.60 21.61
N ALA A 13 90.24 38.57 20.77
CA ALA A 13 89.34 39.47 20.05
C ALA A 13 88.79 38.87 18.73
N LEU A 14 89.23 37.68 18.32
CA LEU A 14 88.85 37.04 17.06
C LEU A 14 87.76 35.95 17.20
N PHE A 15 87.25 35.68 18.41
CA PHE A 15 86.26 34.61 18.64
C PHE A 15 84.94 35.05 19.31
N SER A 16 84.65 36.34 19.42
CA SER A 16 83.33 36.79 19.85
C SER A 16 82.40 36.97 18.64
N THR A 17 81.74 35.90 18.22
CA THR A 17 80.53 36.00 17.39
C THR A 17 79.34 36.35 18.30
N LEU A 18 78.98 37.63 18.37
CA LEU A 18 77.69 38.06 18.92
C LEU A 18 76.65 37.94 17.81
N TYR A 19 75.63 37.10 18.00
CA TYR A 19 74.44 37.12 17.15
C TYR A 19 73.59 38.32 17.55
N ALA A 20 73.70 39.43 16.81
CA ALA A 20 72.77 40.55 16.95
C ALA A 20 71.56 40.28 16.05
N GLN A 21 70.45 39.86 16.65
CA GLN A 21 69.15 39.84 15.97
C GLN A 21 68.63 41.29 15.97
N VAL A 22 68.50 41.90 14.79
CA VAL A 22 68.00 43.28 14.67
C VAL A 22 66.49 43.22 14.58
N GLY A 23 65.78 43.56 15.66
CA GLY A 23 64.34 43.80 15.58
C GLY A 23 64.08 45.17 14.96
N VAL A 24 63.24 45.23 13.91
CA VAL A 24 62.75 46.52 13.42
C VAL A 24 61.71 47.02 14.43
N ASN A 25 62.01 48.12 15.14
CA ASN A 25 61.20 48.71 16.22
C ASN A 25 61.03 47.86 17.50
N THR A 26 61.91 46.89 17.78
CA THR A 26 61.93 46.19 19.07
C THR A 26 63.36 45.75 19.42
N GLU A 27 63.77 45.91 20.68
CA GLU A 27 65.06 45.42 21.21
C GLU A 27 64.98 43.96 21.72
N SER A 28 63.76 43.39 21.74
CA SER A 28 63.49 42.00 22.14
C SER A 28 62.73 41.26 21.02
N PRO A 29 63.35 40.98 19.87
CA PRO A 29 62.72 40.16 18.85
C PRO A 29 62.38 38.78 19.41
N ASN A 30 61.22 38.23 19.02
CA ASN A 30 60.79 36.91 19.48
C ASN A 30 61.81 35.85 19.02
N ALA A 31 62.18 34.93 19.91
CA ALA A 31 63.23 33.92 19.67
C ALA A 31 62.96 33.01 18.47
N LEU A 32 61.71 32.93 18.00
CA LEU A 32 61.28 32.15 16.84
C LEU A 32 61.24 32.96 15.53
N THR A 33 61.62 34.24 15.56
CA THR A 33 61.49 35.13 14.39
C THR A 33 62.74 35.06 13.52
N GLU A 34 62.60 34.63 12.27
CA GLU A 34 63.66 34.74 11.25
C GLU A 34 63.11 35.57 10.08
N LEU A 35 63.78 36.70 9.79
CA LEU A 35 63.44 37.58 8.67
C LEU A 35 64.71 37.86 7.86
N ASP A 36 64.89 37.15 6.74
CA ASP A 36 65.95 37.41 5.77
C ASP A 36 65.47 38.42 4.72
N VAL A 37 65.87 39.68 4.87
CA VAL A 37 65.64 40.74 3.86
C VAL A 37 66.99 41.13 3.27
N ARG A 38 67.31 40.58 2.10
CA ARG A 38 68.52 40.89 1.34
C ARG A 38 68.20 41.65 0.06
N ASN A 39 68.77 42.84 -0.09
CA ASN A 39 68.79 43.52 -1.38
C ASN A 39 70.02 43.03 -2.18
N ILE A 40 69.77 42.36 -3.31
CA ILE A 40 70.83 41.92 -4.24
C ILE A 40 70.58 42.60 -5.59
N VAL A 41 70.96 43.88 -5.73
CA VAL A 41 71.16 44.53 -7.05
C VAL A 41 72.19 45.65 -6.92
N ASN A 42 73.22 45.63 -7.79
CA ASN A 42 74.09 46.77 -8.14
C ASN A 42 73.61 47.29 -9.51
N GLY A 43 73.25 48.57 -9.60
CA GLY A 43 72.90 49.21 -10.88
C GLY A 43 71.41 49.16 -11.28
N THR A 44 71.12 49.81 -12.42
CA THR A 44 69.80 50.30 -12.85
C THR A 44 68.96 49.27 -13.63
N ASP A 45 68.16 48.45 -12.91
CA ASP A 45 66.86 47.82 -13.26
C ASP A 45 66.62 46.63 -12.29
N THR A 46 65.44 46.11 -11.89
CA THR A 46 63.98 46.28 -12.14
C THR A 46 63.19 45.58 -10.98
N ILE A 47 61.88 45.90 -10.82
CA ILE A 47 60.80 45.17 -10.06
C ILE A 47 60.92 45.12 -8.51
N PRO A 48 59.86 45.46 -7.74
CA PRO A 48 59.84 45.26 -6.28
C PRO A 48 59.83 43.77 -5.92
N LYS A 49 60.78 43.32 -5.07
CA LYS A 49 60.91 41.92 -4.61
C LYS A 49 60.02 41.67 -3.37
N GLY A 50 59.40 40.49 -3.32
CA GLY A 50 58.52 40.04 -2.22
C GLY A 50 59.26 39.47 -1.00
N ILE A 51 58.50 38.99 -0.01
CA ILE A 51 59.00 38.38 1.23
C ILE A 51 58.92 36.85 1.12
N VAL A 52 59.97 36.14 1.55
CA VAL A 52 59.94 34.67 1.71
C VAL A 52 59.75 34.36 3.19
N ILE A 53 58.58 33.81 3.53
CA ILE A 53 58.24 33.35 4.88
C ILE A 53 58.93 31.99 5.15
N PRO A 54 59.33 31.66 6.40
CA PRO A 54 59.99 30.40 6.73
C PRO A 54 59.30 29.18 6.12
N ARG A 55 60.07 28.34 5.42
CA ARG A 55 59.57 27.18 4.67
C ARG A 55 59.86 25.90 5.42
N LEU A 56 58.84 25.18 5.86
CA LEU A 56 58.96 23.99 6.70
C LEU A 56 58.19 22.82 6.09
N ARG A 57 58.66 21.59 6.29
CA ARG A 57 57.80 20.40 6.14
C ARG A 57 56.76 20.37 7.27
N THR A 58 55.65 19.67 7.07
CA THR A 58 54.59 19.47 8.07
C THR A 58 55.19 18.97 9.40
N ILE A 59 56.10 18.00 9.34
CA ILE A 59 56.75 17.44 10.54
C ILE A 59 57.63 18.46 11.29
N GLN A 60 58.20 19.44 10.58
CA GLN A 60 59.02 20.49 11.16
C GLN A 60 58.15 21.62 11.73
N ARG A 61 57.03 21.96 11.05
CA ARG A 61 56.00 22.86 11.57
C ARG A 61 55.43 22.34 12.88
N ASP A 62 55.15 21.04 12.97
CA ASP A 62 54.54 20.43 14.16
C ASP A 62 55.50 20.35 15.35
N GLN A 63 56.79 20.59 15.15
CA GLN A 63 57.80 20.72 16.21
C GLN A 63 57.88 22.15 16.79
N ILE A 64 57.20 23.14 16.20
CA ILE A 64 57.16 24.51 16.74
C ILE A 64 56.39 24.48 18.06
N ASP A 65 57.07 24.85 19.14
CA ASP A 65 56.44 24.97 20.46
C ASP A 65 55.48 26.17 20.49
N ILE A 66 54.19 25.84 20.47
CA ILE A 66 53.04 26.76 20.49
C ILE A 66 52.36 26.77 21.88
N SER A 67 53.00 26.22 22.91
CA SER A 67 52.44 26.11 24.26
C SER A 67 52.17 27.47 24.94
N ASP A 68 52.94 28.50 24.58
CA ASP A 68 52.61 29.89 24.94
C ASP A 68 51.64 30.51 23.93
N VAL A 69 50.36 30.41 24.25
CA VAL A 69 49.23 30.87 23.43
C VAL A 69 49.19 32.39 23.16
N ASN A 70 49.96 33.20 23.91
CA ASN A 70 50.06 34.64 23.66
C ASN A 70 51.18 34.96 22.66
N LEU A 71 52.17 34.08 22.52
CA LEU A 71 53.27 34.21 21.56
C LEU A 71 53.03 33.45 20.25
N GLY A 72 52.20 32.39 20.26
CA GLY A 72 51.96 31.53 19.10
C GLY A 72 50.86 31.98 18.12
N ASN A 73 49.97 32.91 18.50
CA ASN A 73 48.84 33.30 17.65
C ASN A 73 49.29 34.04 16.39
N GLY A 74 48.91 33.56 15.21
CA GLY A 74 49.22 34.21 13.94
C GLY A 74 50.63 33.93 13.41
N VAL A 75 51.40 33.03 14.04
CA VAL A 75 52.65 32.52 13.46
C VAL A 75 52.35 31.94 12.09
N MET A 76 53.03 32.44 11.05
CA MET A 76 52.81 32.05 9.66
C MET A 76 54.07 31.39 9.10
N ILE A 77 53.89 30.24 8.44
CA ILE A 77 54.95 29.51 7.74
C ILE A 77 54.48 29.13 6.35
N TYR A 78 55.39 28.83 5.44
CA TYR A 78 55.08 28.16 4.18
C TYR A 78 55.32 26.66 4.35
N ASN A 79 54.26 25.86 4.38
CA ASN A 79 54.35 24.41 4.47
C ASN A 79 54.69 23.84 3.08
N ILE A 80 55.86 23.24 2.96
CA ILE A 80 56.40 22.69 1.71
C ILE A 80 55.64 21.42 1.30
N ASP A 81 55.15 20.63 2.25
CA ASP A 81 54.40 19.41 1.94
C ASP A 81 52.95 19.73 1.52
N GLU A 82 52.39 20.83 2.04
CA GLU A 82 51.07 21.33 1.63
C GLU A 82 51.12 22.31 0.44
N ASP A 83 52.32 22.75 0.07
CA ASP A 83 52.61 23.84 -0.89
C ASP A 83 51.79 25.11 -0.62
N CYS A 84 51.68 25.48 0.66
CA CYS A 84 50.78 26.54 1.09
C CYS A 84 51.22 27.21 2.39
N TYR A 85 50.78 28.46 2.59
CA TYR A 85 50.89 29.12 3.88
C TYR A 85 50.00 28.46 4.95
N ASN A 86 50.60 28.14 6.07
CA ASN A 86 49.88 27.80 7.30
C ASN A 86 50.01 28.93 8.30
N TYR A 87 48.99 29.13 9.12
CA TYR A 87 49.06 29.99 10.30
C TYR A 87 48.49 29.29 11.52
N TYR A 88 49.04 29.55 12.70
CA TYR A 88 48.49 29.01 13.94
C TYR A 88 47.29 29.86 14.41
N ASN A 89 46.13 29.22 14.58
CA ASN A 89 44.91 29.87 15.03
C ASN A 89 44.70 29.62 16.54
N LYS A 90 44.80 30.67 17.34
CA LYS A 90 44.63 30.59 18.80
C LYS A 90 43.26 30.10 19.27
N ILE A 91 42.19 30.49 18.58
CA ILE A 91 40.82 30.15 18.99
C ILE A 91 40.58 28.64 18.81
N GLU A 92 41.14 28.09 17.74
CA GLU A 92 40.91 26.71 17.30
C GLU A 92 42.01 25.74 17.79
N GLY A 93 43.12 26.27 18.31
CA GLY A 93 44.24 25.48 18.83
C GLY A 93 45.02 24.69 17.77
N GLU A 94 44.84 24.96 16.47
CA GLU A 94 45.45 24.21 15.37
C GLU A 94 46.09 25.09 14.30
N TRP A 95 47.01 24.50 13.53
CA TRP A 95 47.53 25.09 12.29
C TRP A 95 46.43 25.06 11.21
N LYS A 96 46.10 26.22 10.65
CA LYS A 96 45.15 26.38 9.55
C LYS A 96 45.89 26.69 8.25
N SER A 97 45.41 26.14 7.13
CA SER A 97 45.96 26.38 5.80
C SER A 97 45.18 27.50 5.09
N ILE A 98 45.89 28.46 4.47
CA ILE A 98 45.27 29.62 3.79
C ILE A 98 44.75 29.27 2.39
N CYS A 99 45.26 28.20 1.78
CA CYS A 99 44.96 27.83 0.39
C CYS A 99 43.79 26.84 0.26
N GLY A 100 42.98 26.67 1.32
CA GLY A 100 41.71 25.97 1.23
C GLY A 100 41.76 24.45 1.04
N LYS A 101 42.91 23.77 1.22
CA LYS A 101 42.90 22.32 1.42
C LYS A 101 42.28 22.03 2.78
N ILE A 102 40.98 21.74 2.79
CA ILE A 102 40.32 21.16 3.97
C ILE A 102 41.06 19.84 4.24
N GLY A 103 41.56 19.65 5.47
CA GLY A 103 42.34 18.47 5.83
C GLY A 103 41.56 17.16 5.67
N LYS A 104 42.07 16.06 6.22
CA LYS A 104 41.27 14.82 6.25
C LYS A 104 40.00 15.05 7.07
N ALA A 105 38.87 14.60 6.54
CA ALA A 105 37.63 14.56 7.31
C ALA A 105 37.77 13.59 8.50
N THR A 106 37.12 13.93 9.61
CA THR A 106 36.89 13.01 10.72
C THR A 106 35.45 12.53 10.63
N PHE A 107 35.28 11.21 10.51
CA PHE A 107 33.97 10.59 10.34
C PHE A 107 33.97 9.15 10.83
N THR A 108 32.79 8.67 11.19
CA THR A 108 32.52 7.27 11.53
C THR A 108 31.41 6.72 10.63
N ILE A 109 31.25 5.40 10.59
CA ILE A 109 30.22 4.72 9.81
C ILE A 109 29.36 3.85 10.72
N ASP A 110 28.09 3.67 10.35
CA ASP A 110 27.19 2.74 11.04
C ASP A 110 27.35 1.34 10.43
N CYS A 111 28.09 0.46 11.11
CA CYS A 111 28.29 -0.92 10.65
C CYS A 111 26.98 -1.71 10.53
N SER A 112 25.96 -1.39 11.32
CA SER A 112 24.67 -2.09 11.32
C SER A 112 23.79 -1.71 10.12
N ALA A 113 24.01 -0.53 9.55
CA ALA A 113 23.31 -0.02 8.38
C ALA A 113 24.03 -0.32 7.04
N LEU A 114 25.25 -0.87 7.08
CA LEU A 114 26.03 -1.21 5.89
C LEU A 114 25.33 -2.31 5.07
N LYS A 115 25.15 -2.06 3.77
CA LYS A 115 24.54 -3.03 2.85
C LYS A 115 25.45 -3.31 1.65
N VAL A 116 25.64 -4.58 1.34
CA VAL A 116 26.24 -5.04 0.07
C VAL A 116 25.13 -5.09 -0.97
N VAL A 117 25.32 -4.42 -2.11
CA VAL A 117 24.36 -4.36 -3.21
C VAL A 117 25.00 -4.98 -4.47
N GLY A 118 24.18 -5.71 -5.23
CA GLY A 118 24.56 -6.36 -6.49
C GLY A 118 24.84 -7.87 -6.35
N GLU A 119 24.89 -8.57 -7.50
CA GLU A 119 25.32 -9.97 -7.58
C GLU A 119 26.80 -10.07 -7.95
N TYR A 120 27.55 -10.94 -7.27
CA TYR A 120 28.98 -11.15 -7.48
C TYR A 120 29.19 -12.57 -8.03
N LYS A 121 29.89 -12.71 -9.17
CA LYS A 121 30.12 -14.00 -9.84
C LYS A 121 31.59 -14.14 -10.22
N ASN A 122 32.14 -15.33 -10.06
CA ASN A 122 33.53 -15.56 -10.44
C ASN A 122 33.73 -15.46 -11.96
N GLY A 123 34.80 -14.79 -12.39
CA GLY A 123 35.10 -14.48 -13.78
C GLY A 123 34.27 -13.35 -14.40
N GLN A 124 33.40 -12.67 -13.63
CA GLN A 124 32.62 -11.52 -14.11
C GLN A 124 33.10 -10.22 -13.48
N GLU A 125 33.45 -9.23 -14.30
CA GLU A 125 33.90 -7.92 -13.84
C GLU A 125 32.78 -7.18 -13.10
N LEU A 126 33.12 -6.53 -11.98
CA LEU A 126 32.18 -5.71 -11.22
C LEU A 126 31.88 -4.40 -11.95
N GLY A 127 30.62 -3.98 -11.92
CA GLY A 127 30.17 -2.72 -12.53
C GLY A 127 29.44 -1.81 -11.54
N GLY A 128 28.82 -0.75 -12.05
CA GLY A 128 28.10 0.23 -11.21
C GLY A 128 26.93 -0.33 -10.39
N ALA A 129 26.45 -1.55 -10.69
CA ALA A 129 25.42 -2.24 -9.91
C ALA A 129 25.98 -2.97 -8.67
N ASN A 130 27.30 -3.09 -8.53
CA ASN A 130 28.00 -3.77 -7.44
C ASN A 130 28.64 -2.72 -6.52
N TYR A 131 28.04 -2.45 -5.37
CA TYR A 131 28.54 -1.39 -4.47
C TYR A 131 28.14 -1.63 -3.01
N LEU A 132 28.80 -0.92 -2.10
CA LEU A 132 28.39 -0.81 -0.70
C LEU A 132 27.56 0.46 -0.51
N SER A 133 26.44 0.37 0.20
CA SER A 133 25.71 1.52 0.71
C SER A 133 26.08 1.73 2.17
N ILE A 134 26.77 2.83 2.47
CA ILE A 134 27.32 3.11 3.80
C ILE A 134 26.74 4.42 4.35
N ALA A 135 26.18 4.39 5.56
CA ALA A 135 25.80 5.59 6.30
C ALA A 135 27.02 6.13 7.08
N VAL A 136 27.37 7.39 6.83
CA VAL A 136 28.57 8.07 7.36
C VAL A 136 28.15 9.26 8.21
N THR A 137 28.73 9.40 9.42
CA THR A 137 28.55 10.56 10.29
C THR A 137 29.84 11.38 10.31
N VAL A 138 29.78 12.63 9.85
CA VAL A 138 30.94 13.51 9.69
C VAL A 138 30.97 14.53 10.81
N THR A 139 32.09 14.57 11.55
CA THR A 139 32.32 15.48 12.68
C THR A 139 33.35 16.57 12.36
N LYS A 140 34.19 16.37 11.34
CA LYS A 140 35.08 17.40 10.77
C LYS A 140 34.99 17.34 9.23
N PRO A 141 34.66 18.43 8.52
CA PRO A 141 34.67 18.48 7.06
C PRO A 141 36.08 18.23 6.53
N GLY A 142 36.19 17.75 5.29
CA GLY A 142 37.47 17.44 4.67
C GLY A 142 37.42 16.31 3.66
N THR A 143 38.57 15.98 3.10
CA THR A 143 38.68 14.86 2.15
C THR A 143 38.51 13.53 2.86
N TYR A 144 37.82 12.58 2.22
CA TYR A 144 37.67 11.22 2.71
C TYR A 144 38.15 10.19 1.68
N SER A 145 38.57 9.03 2.18
CA SER A 145 38.75 7.80 1.41
C SER A 145 38.14 6.64 2.19
N ILE A 146 37.29 5.85 1.55
CA ILE A 146 36.72 4.62 2.10
C ILE A 146 37.17 3.49 1.19
N THR A 147 37.90 2.51 1.74
CA THR A 147 38.23 1.28 1.03
C THR A 147 37.71 0.08 1.81
N ALA A 148 37.33 -0.99 1.11
CA ALA A 148 37.10 -2.28 1.74
C ALA A 148 37.85 -3.34 0.95
N THR A 149 38.73 -4.05 1.65
CA THR A 149 39.58 -5.12 1.12
C THR A 149 39.34 -6.38 1.93
N VAL A 150 39.68 -7.54 1.38
CA VAL A 150 39.59 -8.81 2.11
C VAL A 150 40.34 -8.70 3.45
N THR A 151 39.71 -9.20 4.51
CA THR A 151 40.20 -9.12 5.89
C THR A 151 41.55 -9.81 6.03
N ASP A 152 41.66 -11.03 5.48
CA ASP A 152 42.88 -11.81 5.40
C ASP A 152 43.38 -11.84 3.95
N PRO A 153 44.53 -11.21 3.64
CA PRO A 153 45.09 -11.17 2.29
C PRO A 153 45.34 -12.55 1.65
N VAL A 154 45.46 -13.63 2.45
CA VAL A 154 45.61 -14.99 1.90
C VAL A 154 44.35 -15.46 1.16
N ASN A 155 43.19 -14.88 1.49
CA ASN A 155 41.90 -15.17 0.89
C ASN A 155 41.51 -14.14 -0.18
N GLU A 156 42.47 -13.40 -0.73
CA GLU A 156 42.20 -12.40 -1.76
C GLU A 156 41.53 -13.03 -2.99
N ASN A 157 40.40 -12.46 -3.40
CA ASN A 157 39.58 -13.00 -4.47
C ASN A 157 39.48 -12.08 -5.70
N GLY A 158 40.40 -11.11 -5.86
CA GLY A 158 40.54 -10.31 -7.08
C GLY A 158 39.59 -9.11 -7.23
N TYR A 159 38.88 -8.72 -6.17
CA TYR A 159 38.04 -7.52 -6.16
C TYR A 159 38.07 -6.81 -4.80
N TYR A 160 37.72 -5.52 -4.81
CA TYR A 160 37.71 -4.64 -3.64
C TYR A 160 36.71 -3.50 -3.84
N PHE A 161 36.44 -2.73 -2.78
CA PHE A 161 35.58 -1.55 -2.85
C PHE A 161 36.39 -0.30 -2.54
N THR A 162 36.15 0.78 -3.28
CA THR A 162 36.83 2.06 -3.02
C THR A 162 36.00 3.27 -3.43
N ALA A 163 36.05 4.31 -2.62
CA ALA A 163 35.50 5.63 -2.94
C ALA A 163 36.33 6.72 -2.26
N SER A 164 36.44 7.87 -2.90
CA SER A 164 37.05 9.07 -2.31
C SER A 164 36.26 10.31 -2.69
N GLY A 165 36.36 11.36 -1.89
CA GLY A 165 35.63 12.60 -2.09
C GLY A 165 35.93 13.60 -0.99
N GLU A 166 35.03 14.56 -0.81
CA GLU A 166 35.14 15.61 0.20
C GLU A 166 33.78 15.86 0.87
N PHE A 167 33.79 15.99 2.20
CA PHE A 167 32.66 16.48 2.96
C PHE A 167 32.81 17.98 3.18
N LEU A 168 31.83 18.76 2.73
CA LEU A 168 31.85 20.22 2.85
C LEU A 168 31.23 20.73 4.16
N SER A 169 30.51 19.87 4.88
CA SER A 169 29.85 20.19 6.15
C SER A 169 29.70 18.97 7.05
N ASN A 170 29.53 19.21 8.35
CA ASN A 170 29.13 18.16 9.30
C ASN A 170 27.73 17.66 9.00
N GLY A 171 27.45 16.41 9.36
CA GLY A 171 26.14 15.79 9.13
C GLY A 171 26.24 14.31 8.84
N THR A 172 25.09 13.71 8.52
CA THR A 172 24.99 12.31 8.11
C THR A 172 24.79 12.22 6.59
N TYR A 173 25.55 11.34 5.95
CA TYR A 173 25.52 11.13 4.51
C TYR A 173 25.38 9.64 4.19
N THR A 174 24.81 9.31 3.05
CA THR A 174 24.86 7.96 2.49
C THR A 174 25.81 7.94 1.32
N ILE A 175 26.88 7.16 1.42
CA ILE A 175 27.92 7.05 0.39
C ILE A 175 27.78 5.70 -0.32
N MET A 176 27.76 5.76 -1.65
CA MET A 176 27.91 4.58 -2.51
C MET A 176 29.39 4.32 -2.77
N VAL A 177 29.87 3.14 -2.37
CA VAL A 177 31.27 2.72 -2.58
C VAL A 177 31.29 1.63 -3.64
N PRO A 178 31.65 1.94 -4.90
CA PRO A 178 31.65 0.97 -5.98
C PRO A 178 32.67 -0.16 -5.75
N GLY A 179 32.28 -1.36 -6.17
CA GLY A 179 33.18 -2.50 -6.29
C GLY A 179 33.98 -2.44 -7.58
N MET A 180 35.25 -2.84 -7.51
CA MET A 180 36.21 -2.84 -8.61
C MET A 180 36.88 -4.21 -8.69
N GLY A 181 37.21 -4.65 -9.91
CA GLY A 181 37.90 -5.91 -10.17
C GLY A 181 36.97 -7.03 -10.62
N THR A 182 37.50 -8.24 -10.65
CA THR A 182 36.81 -9.44 -11.16
C THR A 182 37.02 -10.56 -10.15
N PRO A 183 35.97 -11.04 -9.45
CA PRO A 183 36.10 -12.15 -8.54
C PRO A 183 36.69 -13.39 -9.23
N ILE A 184 37.67 -14.06 -8.62
CA ILE A 184 38.42 -15.16 -9.28
C ILE A 184 37.77 -16.51 -8.98
N ASN A 185 37.51 -16.77 -7.70
CA ASN A 185 36.94 -18.00 -7.17
C ASN A 185 35.50 -17.74 -6.69
N TYR A 186 34.65 -18.75 -6.82
CA TYR A 186 33.35 -18.72 -6.14
C TYR A 186 33.55 -19.12 -4.66
N THR A 187 32.68 -18.63 -3.78
CA THR A 187 32.83 -18.83 -2.34
C THR A 187 31.81 -19.80 -1.77
N THR A 188 30.65 -20.02 -2.40
CA THR A 188 29.57 -20.87 -1.88
C THR A 188 30.09 -22.27 -1.46
N PRO A 189 29.80 -22.75 -0.23
CA PRO A 189 28.90 -22.20 0.79
C PRO A 189 29.53 -21.17 1.77
N ASN A 190 30.79 -20.79 1.57
CA ASN A 190 31.50 -19.76 2.33
C ASN A 190 31.27 -18.35 1.73
N PHE A 191 31.95 -17.36 2.32
CA PHE A 191 31.90 -15.96 1.91
C PHE A 191 33.30 -15.35 1.90
N ASP A 192 33.50 -14.35 1.05
CA ASP A 192 34.64 -13.45 1.19
C ASP A 192 34.35 -12.47 2.33
N ASN A 193 35.26 -12.40 3.30
CA ASN A 193 35.15 -11.48 4.43
C ASN A 193 35.97 -10.22 4.17
N PHE A 194 35.34 -9.05 4.23
CA PHE A 194 35.97 -7.76 4.00
C PHE A 194 36.05 -6.93 5.28
N THR A 195 37.09 -6.12 5.40
CA THR A 195 37.25 -5.10 6.44
C THR A 195 37.31 -3.72 5.79
N VAL A 196 36.51 -2.78 6.30
CA VAL A 196 36.50 -1.38 5.85
C VAL A 196 37.67 -0.61 6.48
N ALA A 197 38.33 0.23 5.69
CA ALA A 197 39.30 1.20 6.14
C ALA A 197 38.83 2.63 5.83
N LEU A 198 38.83 3.48 6.84
CA LEU A 198 38.50 4.90 6.74
C LEU A 198 39.80 5.70 6.70
N ASN A 199 40.00 6.50 5.66
CA ASN A 199 41.23 7.27 5.43
C ASN A 199 42.52 6.44 5.50
N GLY A 200 42.43 5.16 5.12
CA GLY A 200 43.54 4.20 5.13
C GLY A 200 43.72 3.41 6.44
N VAL A 201 42.87 3.62 7.45
CA VAL A 201 42.96 2.95 8.75
C VAL A 201 41.79 1.99 8.94
N ARG A 202 42.06 0.73 9.29
CA ARG A 202 41.05 -0.28 9.66
C ARG A 202 40.51 -0.05 11.09
N ALA A 203 39.91 1.12 11.30
CA ALA A 203 39.22 1.51 12.53
C ALA A 203 38.00 2.38 12.16
N ASN A 204 37.03 2.45 13.07
CA ASN A 204 35.82 3.26 12.93
C ASN A 204 35.77 4.32 14.04
N GLY A 205 36.67 5.29 13.99
CA GLY A 205 36.93 6.15 15.15
C GLY A 205 37.67 5.37 16.23
N ASP A 206 37.12 5.37 17.45
CA ASP A 206 37.67 4.61 18.58
C ASP A 206 37.22 3.13 18.58
N ASP A 207 36.28 2.77 17.70
CA ASP A 207 35.76 1.41 17.55
C ASP A 207 36.54 0.60 16.50
N SER A 208 36.33 -0.73 16.50
CA SER A 208 36.87 -1.61 15.48
C SER A 208 36.30 -1.30 14.08
N ALA A 209 37.08 -1.59 13.04
CA ALA A 209 36.57 -1.49 11.68
C ALA A 209 35.34 -2.37 11.44
N CYS A 210 34.41 -1.88 10.63
CA CYS A 210 33.30 -2.68 10.16
C CYS A 210 33.81 -3.82 9.27
N THR A 211 33.21 -4.99 9.46
CA THR A 211 33.41 -6.15 8.59
C THR A 211 32.08 -6.56 7.94
N PHE A 212 32.15 -7.15 6.76
CA PHE A 212 30.99 -7.67 6.05
C PHE A 212 31.38 -8.85 5.16
N ASN A 213 30.37 -9.63 4.75
CA ASN A 213 30.56 -10.80 3.91
C ASN A 213 29.98 -10.57 2.51
N VAL A 214 30.66 -11.08 1.49
CA VAL A 214 30.19 -11.12 0.11
C VAL A 214 30.18 -12.57 -0.37
N GLU A 215 29.06 -13.03 -0.93
CA GLU A 215 28.99 -14.33 -1.60
C GLU A 215 29.33 -14.16 -3.08
N VAL A 216 30.37 -14.87 -3.55
CA VAL A 216 30.69 -14.96 -4.98
C VAL A 216 30.13 -16.27 -5.52
N LYS A 217 29.19 -16.15 -6.45
CA LYS A 217 28.49 -17.31 -7.05
C LYS A 217 29.34 -17.95 -8.16
N ASN A 218 29.16 -19.26 -8.33
CA ASN A 218 29.81 -20.02 -9.40
C ASN A 218 29.15 -19.76 -10.76
N SER A 219 29.83 -19.00 -11.63
CA SER A 219 29.37 -18.65 -12.97
C SER A 219 29.33 -19.82 -13.96
N ALA A 220 29.95 -20.97 -13.63
CA ALA A 220 29.92 -22.18 -14.44
C ALA A 220 28.59 -22.93 -14.31
N ILE A 221 27.90 -22.82 -13.17
CA ILE A 221 26.61 -23.49 -12.94
C ILE A 221 25.49 -22.55 -13.41
N ARG A 222 24.94 -22.84 -14.59
CA ARG A 222 23.89 -22.01 -15.19
C ARG A 222 22.50 -22.44 -14.71
N PRO A 223 21.57 -21.51 -14.47
CA PRO A 223 20.20 -21.84 -14.12
C PRO A 223 19.46 -22.41 -15.35
N ARG A 224 19.27 -23.72 -15.39
CA ARG A 224 18.52 -24.43 -16.44
C ARG A 224 17.29 -25.10 -15.83
N TYR A 225 16.14 -24.50 -16.07
CA TYR A 225 14.85 -25.02 -15.60
C TYR A 225 13.69 -24.57 -16.49
N THR A 226 12.59 -25.31 -16.44
CA THR A 226 11.31 -24.89 -17.03
C THR A 226 10.30 -24.61 -15.94
N MET A 227 9.38 -23.66 -16.18
CA MET A 227 8.28 -23.38 -15.26
C MET A 227 7.05 -24.21 -15.63
N ASN A 228 6.47 -24.89 -14.64
CA ASN A 228 5.18 -25.54 -14.81
C ASN A 228 4.05 -24.53 -14.56
N CYS A 229 3.55 -23.93 -15.64
CA CYS A 229 2.54 -22.86 -15.54
C CYS A 229 1.20 -23.33 -14.98
N SER A 230 0.80 -24.61 -15.15
CA SER A 230 -0.43 -25.12 -14.55
C SER A 230 -0.31 -25.34 -13.03
N GLY A 231 0.92 -25.45 -12.53
CA GLY A 231 1.24 -25.47 -11.11
C GLY A 231 1.38 -24.09 -10.48
N THR A 232 1.37 -23.01 -11.27
CA THR A 232 1.52 -21.64 -10.74
C THR A 232 0.25 -21.21 -10.01
N LYS A 233 0.38 -20.79 -8.75
CA LYS A 233 -0.75 -20.42 -7.89
C LYS A 233 -0.49 -19.08 -7.20
N VAL A 234 -1.51 -18.23 -7.21
CA VAL A 234 -1.50 -16.95 -6.48
C VAL A 234 -2.13 -17.16 -5.11
N TYR A 235 -1.49 -16.64 -4.08
CA TYR A 235 -1.93 -16.68 -2.69
C TYR A 235 -2.08 -15.27 -2.12
N GLY A 236 -2.97 -15.13 -1.14
CA GLY A 236 -3.33 -13.87 -0.50
C GLY A 236 -4.63 -13.28 -1.05
N GLU A 237 -5.22 -12.38 -0.28
CA GLU A 237 -6.32 -11.52 -0.71
C GLU A 237 -5.74 -10.17 -1.14
N TYR A 238 -6.29 -9.60 -2.22
CA TYR A 238 -5.77 -8.38 -2.82
C TYR A 238 -6.88 -7.35 -2.88
N TYR A 239 -6.60 -6.15 -2.40
CA TYR A 239 -7.55 -5.06 -2.27
C TYR A 239 -6.96 -3.80 -2.89
N GLU A 240 -7.80 -3.03 -3.57
CA GLU A 240 -7.43 -1.71 -4.06
C GLU A 240 -6.99 -0.80 -2.90
N ASP A 241 -5.92 -0.04 -3.13
CA ASP A 241 -5.27 0.87 -2.19
C ASP A 241 -4.74 0.19 -0.91
N VAL A 242 -4.53 -1.12 -0.92
CA VAL A 242 -3.91 -1.85 0.19
C VAL A 242 -2.54 -2.36 -0.22
N GLN A 243 -1.52 -1.94 0.53
CA GLN A 243 -0.14 -2.38 0.32
C GLN A 243 -0.03 -3.90 0.51
N LEU A 244 0.67 -4.56 -0.41
CA LEU A 244 0.94 -6.00 -0.32
C LEU A 244 1.87 -6.30 0.86
N ASP A 245 1.62 -7.45 1.49
CA ASP A 245 2.44 -7.97 2.59
C ASP A 245 2.96 -9.40 2.31
N ALA A 246 3.59 -10.02 3.31
CA ALA A 246 4.18 -11.36 3.16
C ALA A 246 3.16 -12.48 2.87
N SER A 247 1.86 -12.24 3.07
CA SER A 247 0.78 -13.17 2.71
C SER A 247 0.44 -13.13 1.22
N ASN A 248 0.86 -12.08 0.50
CA ASN A 248 0.68 -11.92 -0.94
C ASN A 248 1.88 -12.51 -1.68
N TYR A 249 1.74 -13.70 -2.24
CA TYR A 249 2.82 -14.35 -3.00
C TYR A 249 2.30 -15.25 -4.11
N ILE A 250 3.20 -15.60 -5.03
CA ILE A 250 2.96 -16.55 -6.11
C ILE A 250 3.86 -17.77 -5.89
N GLU A 251 3.28 -18.97 -5.88
CA GLU A 251 4.07 -20.20 -5.98
C GLU A 251 4.28 -20.57 -7.44
N VAL A 252 5.52 -20.83 -7.81
CA VAL A 252 5.92 -21.32 -9.13
C VAL A 252 6.60 -22.67 -8.95
N VAL A 253 6.22 -23.66 -9.75
CA VAL A 253 6.85 -24.98 -9.75
C VAL A 253 7.87 -25.04 -10.88
N LEU A 254 9.12 -25.33 -10.53
CA LEU A 254 10.25 -25.42 -11.45
C LEU A 254 10.62 -26.89 -11.69
N ASN A 255 10.77 -27.27 -12.96
CA ASN A 255 11.42 -28.52 -13.34
C ASN A 255 12.88 -28.19 -13.66
N VAL A 256 13.76 -28.53 -12.73
CA VAL A 256 15.17 -28.14 -12.73
C VAL A 256 16.02 -29.25 -13.34
N GLU A 257 16.99 -28.89 -14.18
CA GLU A 257 18.00 -29.82 -14.68
C GLU A 257 19.02 -30.13 -13.57
N PRO A 258 19.39 -31.40 -13.31
CA PRO A 258 20.32 -31.74 -12.22
C PRO A 258 21.69 -31.03 -12.30
N THR A 259 22.15 -30.68 -13.51
CA THR A 259 23.39 -29.91 -13.73
C THR A 259 23.31 -28.46 -13.26
N SER A 260 22.11 -27.98 -12.92
CA SER A 260 21.87 -26.63 -12.40
C SER A 260 21.73 -26.58 -10.89
N TYR A 261 21.87 -27.71 -10.20
CA TYR A 261 21.88 -27.70 -8.73
C TYR A 261 23.06 -26.85 -8.22
N GLY A 262 22.77 -25.92 -7.32
CA GLY A 262 23.69 -24.89 -6.84
C GLY A 262 23.60 -23.55 -7.59
N ALA A 263 22.94 -23.48 -8.75
CA ALA A 263 22.70 -22.20 -9.43
C ALA A 263 21.63 -21.37 -8.71
N THR A 264 21.75 -20.04 -8.80
CA THR A 264 20.71 -19.13 -8.31
C THR A 264 19.61 -18.96 -9.37
N TYR A 265 18.36 -19.14 -8.98
CA TYR A 265 17.22 -18.65 -9.76
C TYR A 265 16.87 -17.22 -9.35
N GLU A 266 16.46 -16.44 -10.34
CA GLU A 266 15.87 -15.12 -10.15
C GLU A 266 14.62 -15.06 -11.02
N ILE A 267 13.49 -14.82 -10.38
CA ILE A 267 12.18 -14.80 -11.03
C ILE A 267 11.45 -13.56 -10.55
N GLU A 268 10.89 -12.81 -11.50
CA GLU A 268 10.08 -11.63 -11.23
C GLU A 268 8.89 -11.59 -12.17
N THR A 269 7.87 -10.82 -11.80
CA THR A 269 6.77 -10.49 -12.70
C THR A 269 6.97 -9.14 -13.37
N SER A 270 6.28 -8.92 -14.49
CA SER A 270 5.97 -7.55 -14.93
C SER A 270 5.28 -6.77 -13.80
N GLU A 271 5.55 -5.46 -13.71
CA GLU A 271 4.77 -4.56 -12.86
C GLU A 271 3.46 -4.20 -13.56
N VAL A 272 2.33 -4.41 -12.90
CA VAL A 272 0.99 -4.13 -13.44
C VAL A 272 0.17 -3.47 -12.35
N ASP A 273 -0.29 -2.24 -12.61
CA ASP A 273 -1.09 -1.45 -11.67
C ASP A 273 -0.47 -1.38 -10.27
N GLY A 274 0.78 -0.94 -10.18
CA GLY A 274 1.44 -0.71 -8.90
C GLY A 274 1.89 -1.96 -8.13
N ILE A 275 1.68 -3.17 -8.66
CA ILE A 275 2.11 -4.42 -8.02
C ILE A 275 3.08 -5.23 -8.88
N LYS A 276 4.03 -5.89 -8.24
CA LYS A 276 4.94 -6.89 -8.83
C LYS A 276 5.36 -7.93 -7.80
N PHE A 277 5.87 -9.07 -8.26
CA PHE A 277 6.32 -10.15 -7.40
C PHE A 277 7.74 -10.55 -7.79
N LYS A 278 8.56 -10.92 -6.81
CA LYS A 278 9.93 -11.38 -7.02
C LYS A 278 10.34 -12.48 -6.06
N GLY A 279 11.22 -13.37 -6.52
CA GLY A 279 11.80 -14.42 -5.70
C GLY A 279 13.17 -14.84 -6.23
N SER A 280 14.09 -15.13 -5.32
CA SER A 280 15.43 -15.62 -5.62
C SER A 280 15.86 -16.69 -4.63
N GLY A 281 16.67 -17.63 -5.07
CA GLY A 281 17.22 -18.68 -4.20
C GLY A 281 18.06 -19.68 -4.96
N ILE A 282 18.43 -20.78 -4.31
CA ILE A 282 19.27 -21.83 -4.90
C ILE A 282 18.42 -22.97 -5.45
N LEU A 283 18.77 -23.44 -6.64
CA LEU A 283 18.22 -24.64 -7.27
C LEU A 283 18.86 -25.88 -6.63
N ASN A 284 18.07 -26.81 -6.10
CA ASN A 284 18.59 -28.01 -5.42
C ASN A 284 17.71 -29.25 -5.51
N ALA A 285 16.53 -29.16 -6.15
CA ALA A 285 15.61 -30.26 -6.31
C ALA A 285 14.84 -30.15 -7.64
N SER A 286 14.16 -31.23 -8.03
CA SER A 286 13.26 -31.25 -9.19
C SER A 286 12.12 -32.26 -8.94
N PRO A 287 10.85 -31.84 -8.91
CA PRO A 287 10.38 -30.45 -9.01
C PRO A 287 10.76 -29.64 -7.76
N GLN A 288 10.97 -28.33 -7.95
CA GLN A 288 11.22 -27.38 -6.87
C GLN A 288 10.14 -26.30 -6.86
N VAL A 289 9.48 -26.10 -5.72
CA VAL A 289 8.50 -25.02 -5.54
C VAL A 289 9.20 -23.79 -4.98
N VAL A 290 9.01 -22.65 -5.63
CA VAL A 290 9.58 -21.36 -5.23
C VAL A 290 8.48 -20.33 -5.01
N ARG A 291 8.74 -19.33 -4.16
CA ARG A 291 7.79 -18.26 -3.82
C ARG A 291 8.28 -16.92 -4.33
N LEU A 292 7.40 -16.20 -5.01
CA LEU A 292 7.60 -14.82 -5.41
C LEU A 292 6.77 -13.95 -4.48
N TYR A 293 7.41 -13.15 -3.64
CA TYR A 293 6.73 -12.25 -2.71
C TYR A 293 6.31 -10.97 -3.41
N GLY A 294 5.07 -10.53 -3.13
CA GLY A 294 4.48 -9.33 -3.71
C GLY A 294 4.99 -8.06 -3.04
N GLU A 295 5.11 -7.00 -3.83
CA GLU A 295 5.34 -5.65 -3.35
C GLU A 295 4.49 -4.64 -4.13
N GLY A 296 4.26 -3.49 -3.50
CA GLY A 296 3.49 -2.39 -4.06
C GLY A 296 2.04 -2.34 -3.57
N THR A 297 1.22 -1.52 -4.23
CA THR A 297 -0.17 -1.23 -3.86
C THR A 297 -0.99 -1.12 -5.15
N PRO A 298 -2.05 -1.93 -5.35
CA PRO A 298 -2.87 -1.85 -6.55
C PRO A 298 -3.84 -0.66 -6.49
N TYR A 299 -4.06 0.00 -7.63
CA TYR A 299 -4.86 1.24 -7.70
C TYR A 299 -6.21 1.07 -8.41
N SER A 300 -6.52 -0.15 -8.85
CA SER A 300 -7.80 -0.47 -9.51
C SER A 300 -8.33 -1.84 -9.09
N THR A 301 -9.64 -2.06 -9.25
CA THR A 301 -10.29 -3.37 -9.02
C THR A 301 -10.24 -4.35 -10.19
N ASN A 302 -9.59 -4.00 -11.31
CA ASN A 302 -9.48 -4.90 -12.46
C ASN A 302 -8.58 -6.10 -12.16
N ASP A 303 -8.77 -7.23 -12.85
CA ASP A 303 -7.89 -8.39 -12.71
C ASP A 303 -6.49 -8.08 -13.27
N LYS A 304 -5.44 -8.45 -12.53
CA LYS A 304 -4.05 -8.16 -12.91
C LYS A 304 -3.41 -9.39 -13.50
N ARG A 305 -3.07 -9.33 -14.79
CA ARG A 305 -2.38 -10.40 -15.49
C ARG A 305 -0.89 -10.07 -15.54
N LEU A 306 -0.10 -10.76 -14.72
CA LEU A 306 1.33 -10.51 -14.61
C LEU A 306 2.12 -11.60 -15.34
N TYR A 307 3.07 -11.19 -16.17
CA TYR A 307 3.95 -12.10 -16.90
C TYR A 307 5.16 -12.43 -16.03
N ILE A 308 5.39 -13.72 -15.79
CA ILE A 308 6.53 -14.20 -15.01
C ILE A 308 7.74 -14.34 -15.94
N LYS A 309 8.80 -13.60 -15.63
CA LYS A 309 10.11 -13.63 -16.27
C LYS A 309 11.11 -14.33 -15.35
N SER A 310 12.06 -15.04 -15.94
CA SER A 310 13.07 -15.76 -15.20
C SER A 310 14.45 -15.64 -15.85
N ASN A 311 15.49 -15.90 -15.07
CA ASN A 311 16.87 -15.97 -15.53
C ASN A 311 17.26 -17.32 -16.16
N SER A 312 16.30 -18.21 -16.43
CA SER A 312 16.58 -19.56 -16.95
C SER A 312 17.16 -19.54 -18.37
N GLU A 313 18.18 -20.36 -18.62
CA GLU A 313 18.74 -20.56 -19.96
C GLU A 313 17.99 -21.63 -20.79
N SER A 314 17.10 -22.43 -20.18
CA SER A 314 16.40 -23.52 -20.88
C SER A 314 15.14 -23.07 -21.62
N SER A 315 14.55 -21.92 -21.26
CA SER A 315 13.28 -21.48 -21.84
C SER A 315 12.98 -20.01 -21.60
N THR A 316 12.41 -19.36 -22.62
CA THR A 316 11.79 -18.02 -22.52
C THR A 316 10.29 -18.06 -22.23
N ALA A 317 9.71 -19.25 -22.01
CA ALA A 317 8.28 -19.41 -21.77
C ALA A 317 7.87 -18.67 -20.49
N THR A 318 7.12 -17.58 -20.65
CA THR A 318 6.57 -16.78 -19.54
C THR A 318 5.24 -17.38 -19.07
N CYS A 319 5.18 -17.85 -17.83
CA CYS A 319 3.89 -18.15 -17.21
C CYS A 319 3.13 -16.84 -16.94
N VAL A 320 1.80 -16.92 -16.91
CA VAL A 320 0.95 -15.78 -16.54
C VAL A 320 0.28 -16.09 -15.21
N ALA A 321 0.46 -15.21 -14.24
CA ALA A 321 -0.30 -15.24 -12.99
C ALA A 321 -1.41 -14.19 -13.05
N THR A 322 -2.63 -14.58 -12.67
CA THR A 322 -3.75 -13.64 -12.54
C THR A 322 -3.98 -13.36 -11.06
N VAL A 323 -3.73 -12.12 -10.65
CA VAL A 323 -4.11 -11.60 -9.32
C VAL A 323 -5.51 -11.01 -9.43
N TYR A 324 -6.41 -11.53 -8.61
CA TYR A 324 -7.80 -11.11 -8.58
C TYR A 324 -8.00 -10.09 -7.46
N ILE A 325 -8.43 -8.87 -7.79
CA ILE A 325 -8.74 -7.86 -6.79
C ILE A 325 -10.16 -8.09 -6.25
N ILE A 326 -10.31 -8.03 -4.94
CA ILE A 326 -11.53 -8.31 -4.18
C ILE A 326 -12.13 -6.97 -3.73
N ILE A 327 -13.46 -6.83 -3.82
CA ILE A 327 -14.14 -5.67 -3.21
C ILE A 327 -14.10 -5.82 -1.69
N PRO A 328 -13.63 -4.82 -0.91
CA PRO A 328 -13.52 -4.92 0.53
C PRO A 328 -14.90 -5.03 1.20
N GLN A 329 -14.92 -5.66 2.37
CA GLN A 329 -16.13 -5.88 3.17
C GLN A 329 -16.93 -4.59 3.40
N LYS A 330 -18.23 -4.66 3.14
CA LYS A 330 -19.25 -3.67 3.47
C LYS A 330 -20.02 -4.09 4.70
N ARG A 331 -20.58 -3.10 5.39
CA ARG A 331 -21.49 -3.26 6.52
C ARG A 331 -22.91 -3.00 6.07
N VAL A 332 -23.78 -3.98 6.30
CA VAL A 332 -25.20 -3.87 6.02
C VAL A 332 -26.00 -3.83 7.32
N MET A 333 -26.82 -2.81 7.47
CA MET A 333 -27.89 -2.77 8.46
C MET A 333 -29.14 -3.39 7.83
N THR A 334 -29.77 -4.35 8.50
CA THR A 334 -31.00 -5.00 7.99
C THR A 334 -32.13 -4.80 8.98
N ILE A 335 -33.27 -4.32 8.50
CA ILE A 335 -34.45 -4.00 9.32
C ILE A 335 -35.62 -4.82 8.81
N GLY A 336 -36.38 -5.42 9.72
CA GLY A 336 -37.60 -6.15 9.38
C GLY A 336 -37.99 -7.14 10.46
N THR A 337 -39.19 -7.68 10.35
CA THR A 337 -39.77 -8.56 11.37
C THR A 337 -38.92 -9.81 11.68
N SER A 338 -39.10 -10.36 12.88
CA SER A 338 -38.42 -11.57 13.36
C SER A 338 -38.97 -12.88 12.77
N ALA A 339 -40.06 -12.80 12.01
CA ALA A 339 -40.76 -13.97 11.47
C ALA A 339 -39.87 -14.86 10.59
N ASP A 340 -40.14 -16.16 10.62
CA ASP A 340 -39.37 -17.20 9.92
C ASP A 340 -39.74 -17.31 8.43
N TYR A 341 -39.71 -16.18 7.75
CA TYR A 341 -39.98 -16.11 6.32
C TYR A 341 -38.93 -15.33 5.56
N GLY A 342 -37.83 -14.88 6.18
CA GLY A 342 -36.73 -14.23 5.44
C GLY A 342 -37.00 -12.80 4.98
N TYR A 343 -38.02 -12.14 5.56
CA TYR A 343 -38.29 -10.71 5.37
C TYR A 343 -37.08 -9.83 5.73
N ASN A 344 -36.34 -10.23 6.77
CA ASN A 344 -35.12 -9.56 7.20
C ASN A 344 -33.89 -10.34 6.70
N LEU A 345 -33.12 -9.75 5.78
CA LEU A 345 -31.93 -10.36 5.15
C LEU A 345 -30.84 -10.75 6.15
N GLY A 346 -30.85 -10.16 7.34
CA GLY A 346 -29.91 -10.48 8.40
C GLY A 346 -30.39 -11.58 9.35
N ARG A 347 -31.55 -12.20 9.13
CA ARG A 347 -32.01 -13.35 9.93
C ARG A 347 -31.27 -14.61 9.50
N VAL A 348 -30.43 -15.14 10.38
CA VAL A 348 -29.55 -16.27 10.09
C VAL A 348 -30.37 -17.49 9.66
N GLY A 349 -29.98 -18.10 8.53
CA GLY A 349 -30.61 -19.32 8.01
C GLY A 349 -31.87 -19.12 7.17
N SER A 350 -32.39 -17.89 7.05
CA SER A 350 -33.39 -17.58 6.03
C SER A 350 -32.80 -17.65 4.62
N ALA A 351 -33.60 -17.90 3.58
CA ALA A 351 -33.06 -18.04 2.22
C ALA A 351 -32.41 -16.74 1.73
N SER A 352 -32.97 -15.58 2.07
CA SER A 352 -32.39 -14.28 1.73
C SER A 352 -31.04 -14.05 2.42
N ASN A 353 -30.89 -14.48 3.68
CA ASN A 353 -29.59 -14.48 4.38
C ASN A 353 -28.61 -15.48 3.78
N THR A 354 -29.03 -16.72 3.53
CA THR A 354 -28.19 -17.77 2.94
C THR A 354 -27.65 -17.33 1.58
N MET A 355 -28.47 -16.70 0.74
CA MET A 355 -28.02 -16.10 -0.52
C MET A 355 -26.94 -15.05 -0.30
N LEU A 356 -27.15 -14.15 0.67
CA LEU A 356 -26.26 -13.03 0.99
C LEU A 356 -24.91 -13.48 1.55
N THR A 357 -24.88 -14.55 2.34
CA THR A 357 -23.67 -15.05 3.01
C THR A 357 -22.98 -16.21 2.28
N ASP A 358 -23.55 -16.71 1.17
CA ASP A 358 -22.88 -17.74 0.35
C ASP A 358 -21.70 -17.12 -0.40
N LEU A 359 -20.50 -17.60 -0.09
CA LEU A 359 -19.25 -17.10 -0.68
C LEU A 359 -19.12 -17.39 -2.19
N ASN A 360 -19.89 -18.32 -2.75
CA ASN A 360 -19.95 -18.48 -4.21
C ASN A 360 -20.78 -17.37 -4.87
N ASN A 361 -21.77 -16.81 -4.16
CA ASN A 361 -22.53 -15.65 -4.66
C ASN A 361 -21.75 -14.34 -4.39
N PHE A 362 -21.35 -14.13 -3.13
CA PHE A 362 -20.70 -12.90 -2.65
C PHE A 362 -19.48 -13.27 -1.79
N GLY A 363 -18.36 -13.57 -2.43
CA GLY A 363 -17.17 -14.06 -1.71
C GLY A 363 -15.85 -13.79 -2.45
N PRO A 364 -14.71 -14.10 -1.81
CA PRO A 364 -13.40 -13.68 -2.29
C PRO A 364 -12.85 -14.60 -3.39
N TYR A 365 -13.61 -15.63 -3.80
CA TYR A 365 -13.09 -16.63 -4.71
C TYR A 365 -13.01 -16.10 -6.15
N PRO A 366 -12.05 -16.61 -6.95
CA PRO A 366 -11.97 -16.27 -8.37
C PRO A 366 -13.27 -16.54 -9.14
N HIS A 367 -14.04 -17.55 -8.71
CA HIS A 367 -15.32 -17.94 -9.29
C HIS A 367 -16.54 -17.33 -8.61
N SER A 368 -16.40 -16.52 -7.56
CA SER A 368 -17.56 -15.88 -6.93
C SER A 368 -18.27 -14.97 -7.94
N ILE A 369 -19.61 -15.00 -8.00
CA ILE A 369 -20.38 -14.15 -8.92
C ILE A 369 -20.05 -12.67 -8.72
N ILE A 370 -19.96 -12.26 -7.46
CA ILE A 370 -19.36 -10.99 -7.05
C ILE A 370 -18.14 -11.29 -6.19
N ARG A 371 -16.96 -10.90 -6.70
CA ARG A 371 -15.70 -11.02 -5.99
C ARG A 371 -15.59 -9.96 -4.89
N TYR A 372 -15.89 -10.36 -3.68
CA TYR A 372 -16.14 -9.48 -2.53
C TYR A 372 -15.76 -10.20 -1.24
N SER A 373 -15.27 -9.52 -0.19
CA SER A 373 -14.85 -10.20 1.05
C SER A 373 -15.96 -11.02 1.74
N GLY A 374 -17.21 -10.76 1.38
CA GLY A 374 -18.39 -11.50 1.84
C GLY A 374 -19.03 -10.89 3.08
N PHE A 375 -20.33 -11.15 3.25
CA PHE A 375 -21.04 -10.86 4.48
C PHE A 375 -20.96 -12.06 5.43
N LYS A 376 -20.67 -11.79 6.70
CA LYS A 376 -20.49 -12.81 7.74
C LYS A 376 -21.54 -12.63 8.81
N ASN A 377 -22.27 -13.71 9.10
CA ASN A 377 -23.13 -13.78 10.27
C ASN A 377 -22.26 -13.77 11.55
N ALA A 378 -22.72 -13.13 12.60
CA ALA A 378 -22.03 -13.09 13.90
C ALA A 378 -22.04 -14.45 14.62
N GLY A 379 -22.90 -15.37 14.20
CA GLY A 379 -23.06 -16.70 14.75
C GLY A 379 -24.05 -17.53 13.92
N THR A 380 -24.38 -18.72 14.41
CA THR A 380 -25.28 -19.66 13.72
C THR A 380 -26.72 -19.64 14.23
N ALA A 381 -26.97 -19.03 15.40
CA ALA A 381 -28.32 -18.88 15.95
C ALA A 381 -29.13 -17.85 15.17
N TYR A 382 -30.47 -18.02 15.15
CA TYR A 382 -31.39 -17.23 14.30
C TYR A 382 -31.25 -15.70 14.47
N ASP A 383 -30.96 -15.25 15.68
CA ASP A 383 -30.84 -13.85 16.09
C ASP A 383 -29.38 -13.42 16.33
N SER A 384 -28.39 -14.20 15.89
CA SER A 384 -26.96 -13.87 16.15
C SER A 384 -26.57 -12.48 15.65
N ASN A 385 -27.19 -12.03 14.55
CA ASN A 385 -26.94 -10.71 13.97
C ASN A 385 -27.75 -9.58 14.65
N ARG A 386 -28.75 -9.91 15.47
CA ARG A 386 -29.67 -8.93 16.06
C ARG A 386 -28.94 -8.03 17.06
N LYS A 387 -29.29 -6.74 17.04
CA LYS A 387 -28.94 -5.76 18.06
C LYS A 387 -30.19 -5.03 18.52
N THR A 388 -30.21 -4.71 19.81
CA THR A 388 -31.25 -3.87 20.44
C THR A 388 -30.64 -2.59 21.02
N SER A 389 -29.32 -2.55 21.19
CA SER A 389 -28.55 -1.40 21.68
C SER A 389 -27.05 -1.56 21.38
N GLY A 390 -26.29 -0.47 21.55
CA GLY A 390 -24.83 -0.45 21.47
C GLY A 390 -24.28 -0.48 20.04
N ASN A 391 -22.96 -0.29 19.90
CA ASN A 391 -22.25 -0.37 18.61
C ASN A 391 -21.96 -1.84 18.23
N ASN A 392 -21.78 -2.10 16.94
CA ASN A 392 -21.35 -3.38 16.40
C ASN A 392 -20.32 -3.18 15.28
N THR A 393 -19.28 -4.02 15.23
CA THR A 393 -18.22 -3.96 14.21
C THR A 393 -18.37 -4.99 13.09
N GLY A 394 -19.35 -5.89 13.17
CA GLY A 394 -19.62 -6.93 12.17
C GLY A 394 -20.20 -6.39 10.87
N SER A 395 -20.19 -7.23 9.83
CA SER A 395 -20.69 -6.85 8.51
C SER A 395 -22.21 -6.90 8.35
N ILE A 396 -22.92 -7.59 9.25
CA ILE A 396 -24.39 -7.63 9.26
C ILE A 396 -24.84 -7.17 10.64
N VAL A 397 -25.63 -6.10 10.68
CA VAL A 397 -26.25 -5.58 11.88
C VAL A 397 -27.76 -5.61 11.70
N THR A 398 -28.43 -6.51 12.41
CA THR A 398 -29.86 -6.73 12.25
C THR A 398 -30.64 -6.01 13.34
N PHE A 399 -31.73 -5.33 12.96
CA PHE A 399 -32.75 -4.85 13.88
C PHE A 399 -34.09 -5.45 13.52
N TRP A 400 -34.87 -5.85 14.52
CA TRP A 400 -36.28 -6.13 14.28
C TRP A 400 -37.03 -4.81 14.14
N ASP A 401 -38.12 -4.82 13.40
CA ASP A 401 -39.03 -3.68 13.22
C ASP A 401 -39.40 -3.02 14.56
N ALA A 402 -39.75 -3.82 15.57
CA ALA A 402 -40.08 -3.37 16.91
C ALA A 402 -38.90 -2.69 17.64
N ASP A 403 -37.65 -3.09 17.37
CA ASP A 403 -36.45 -2.52 18.00
C ASP A 403 -36.25 -1.05 17.60
N LEU A 404 -36.80 -0.65 16.45
CA LEU A 404 -36.67 0.68 15.88
C LEU A 404 -38.03 1.38 15.69
N ALA A 405 -39.11 0.88 16.29
CA ALA A 405 -40.44 1.44 16.09
C ALA A 405 -40.68 2.78 16.83
N SER A 406 -39.98 3.03 17.95
CA SER A 406 -40.20 4.21 18.79
C SER A 406 -39.24 5.37 18.48
N ALA A 407 -39.64 6.60 18.81
CA ALA A 407 -38.77 7.80 18.70
C ALA A 407 -37.52 7.72 19.60
N SER A 408 -37.54 6.93 20.67
CA SER A 408 -36.36 6.74 21.53
C SER A 408 -35.19 6.03 20.83
N SER A 409 -35.45 5.37 19.70
CA SER A 409 -34.42 4.71 18.88
C SER A 409 -33.81 5.61 17.80
N ASP A 410 -34.35 6.82 17.57
CA ASP A 410 -33.96 7.70 16.46
C ASP A 410 -32.47 8.07 16.52
N ALA A 411 -31.96 8.38 17.71
CA ALA A 411 -30.54 8.71 17.91
C ALA A 411 -29.62 7.52 17.59
N MET A 412 -29.98 6.32 18.04
CA MET A 412 -29.20 5.10 17.75
C MET A 412 -29.21 4.79 16.26
N PHE A 413 -30.38 4.91 15.62
CA PHE A 413 -30.54 4.73 14.18
C PHE A 413 -29.61 5.67 13.40
N SER A 414 -29.67 6.97 13.70
CA SER A 414 -28.80 7.97 13.06
C SER A 414 -27.31 7.69 13.29
N ASN A 415 -26.93 7.27 14.51
CA ASN A 415 -25.54 6.93 14.82
C ASN A 415 -24.99 5.77 13.96
N TYR A 416 -25.80 4.73 13.71
CA TYR A 416 -25.40 3.65 12.81
C TYR A 416 -25.23 4.11 11.36
N LEU A 417 -26.11 4.98 10.88
CA LEU A 417 -26.06 5.48 9.51
C LEU A 417 -24.87 6.42 9.27
N LEU A 418 -24.59 7.31 10.22
CA LEU A 418 -23.63 8.39 10.04
C LEU A 418 -22.26 8.10 10.68
N GLY A 419 -22.14 7.05 11.49
CA GLY A 419 -20.90 6.72 12.21
C GLY A 419 -20.56 7.69 13.34
N THR A 420 -21.57 8.24 14.00
CA THR A 420 -21.42 9.23 15.07
C THR A 420 -21.46 8.59 16.45
N ASN A 421 -21.01 9.32 17.48
CA ASN A 421 -21.04 8.86 18.88
C ASN A 421 -20.33 7.51 19.12
N GLY A 422 -19.23 7.26 18.39
CA GLY A 422 -18.45 6.02 18.50
C GLY A 422 -19.07 4.80 17.81
N TYR A 423 -20.17 4.98 17.06
CA TYR A 423 -20.74 3.92 16.25
C TYR A 423 -19.95 3.75 14.96
N THR A 424 -19.80 2.51 14.51
CA THR A 424 -19.18 2.24 13.22
C THR A 424 -20.24 2.39 12.13
N LYS A 425 -20.01 3.30 11.18
CA LYS A 425 -20.91 3.58 10.05
C LYS A 425 -21.26 2.32 9.27
N VAL A 426 -22.51 2.18 8.83
CA VAL A 426 -22.91 1.16 7.84
C VAL A 426 -22.81 1.70 6.41
N ASP A 427 -22.64 0.84 5.43
CA ASP A 427 -22.59 1.22 4.01
C ASP A 427 -23.95 1.07 3.33
N ILE A 428 -24.71 0.05 3.75
CA ILE A 428 -25.98 -0.34 3.13
C ILE A 428 -27.05 -0.50 4.22
N VAL A 429 -28.25 -0.01 3.96
CA VAL A 429 -29.45 -0.27 4.76
C VAL A 429 -30.42 -1.07 3.92
N THR A 430 -30.87 -2.21 4.42
CA THR A 430 -31.99 -2.96 3.86
C THR A 430 -33.18 -2.88 4.79
N ILE A 431 -34.36 -2.62 4.23
CA ILE A 431 -35.62 -2.53 4.99
C ILE A 431 -36.58 -3.56 4.39
N GLY A 432 -37.12 -4.45 5.21
CA GLY A 432 -38.01 -5.54 4.84
C GLY A 432 -39.24 -5.63 5.75
N TYR A 433 -40.41 -5.95 5.19
CA TYR A 433 -41.75 -6.18 5.80
C TYR A 433 -42.23 -5.17 6.86
N ALA A 434 -43.49 -4.73 6.71
CA ALA A 434 -44.07 -3.46 7.18
C ALA A 434 -43.45 -2.80 8.43
N TRP A 435 -42.33 -2.11 8.28
CA TRP A 435 -41.74 -1.33 9.38
C TRP A 435 -42.45 0.03 9.51
N ASN A 436 -43.29 0.17 10.53
CA ASN A 436 -44.02 1.41 10.84
C ASN A 436 -43.23 2.47 11.62
N GLY A 437 -41.92 2.29 11.76
CA GLY A 437 -41.08 3.16 12.59
C GLY A 437 -40.47 4.36 11.87
N ILE A 438 -40.70 4.55 10.56
CA ILE A 438 -40.10 5.67 9.82
C ILE A 438 -40.91 6.96 10.07
N ASN A 439 -40.50 7.67 11.12
CA ASN A 439 -40.93 9.04 11.41
C ASN A 439 -40.07 10.08 10.65
N ASP A 440 -40.35 11.36 10.84
CA ASP A 440 -39.63 12.45 10.15
C ASP A 440 -38.11 12.46 10.46
N ASN A 441 -37.71 12.16 11.70
CA ASN A 441 -36.30 12.11 12.10
C ASN A 441 -35.54 10.98 11.38
N LYS A 442 -36.12 9.78 11.34
CA LYS A 442 -35.51 8.63 10.64
C LYS A 442 -35.54 8.81 9.13
N ALA A 443 -36.59 9.42 8.58
CA ALA A 443 -36.63 9.80 7.17
C ALA A 443 -35.52 10.79 6.84
N GLN A 444 -35.31 11.82 7.67
CA GLN A 444 -34.20 12.75 7.50
C GLN A 444 -32.84 12.04 7.60
N ALA A 445 -32.64 11.17 8.59
CA ALA A 445 -31.40 10.43 8.74
C ALA A 445 -31.10 9.52 7.53
N LEU A 446 -32.12 8.91 6.92
CA LEU A 446 -31.97 8.14 5.67
C LEU A 446 -31.60 9.03 4.47
N VAL A 447 -32.18 10.24 4.37
CA VAL A 447 -31.82 11.21 3.33
C VAL A 447 -30.37 11.68 3.51
N ASP A 448 -29.97 12.03 4.73
CA ASP A 448 -28.60 12.43 5.05
C ASP A 448 -27.63 11.29 4.75
N PHE A 449 -28.01 10.06 5.06
CA PHE A 449 -27.24 8.86 4.75
C PHE A 449 -27.02 8.68 3.24
N LEU A 450 -28.08 8.79 2.43
CA LEU A 450 -28.00 8.70 0.97
C LEU A 450 -27.10 9.80 0.39
N ASN A 451 -27.23 11.03 0.88
CA ASN A 451 -26.38 12.15 0.46
C ASN A 451 -24.91 11.96 0.87
N ALA A 452 -24.65 11.31 2.00
CA ALA A 452 -23.31 10.95 2.46
C ALA A 452 -22.74 9.68 1.78
N GLY A 453 -23.35 9.22 0.69
CA GLY A 453 -22.93 8.06 -0.10
C GLY A 453 -23.35 6.70 0.47
N GLY A 454 -24.18 6.67 1.51
CA GLY A 454 -24.82 5.46 2.00
C GLY A 454 -25.90 4.96 1.04
N ILE A 455 -26.26 3.67 1.12
CA ILE A 455 -27.16 3.02 0.14
C ILE A 455 -28.40 2.48 0.84
N VAL A 456 -29.58 2.70 0.26
CA VAL A 456 -30.85 2.18 0.82
C VAL A 456 -31.55 1.27 -0.18
N LEU A 457 -31.85 0.03 0.25
CA LEU A 457 -32.63 -0.96 -0.49
C LEU A 457 -33.87 -1.32 0.32
N MET A 458 -35.05 -0.93 -0.16
CA MET A 458 -36.28 -0.99 0.61
C MET A 458 -37.32 -1.92 -0.05
N PHE A 459 -37.70 -2.96 0.65
CA PHE A 459 -38.79 -3.91 0.35
C PHE A 459 -39.87 -3.76 1.43
N CYS A 460 -40.71 -2.75 1.31
CA CYS A 460 -41.59 -2.33 2.40
C CYS A 460 -42.99 -2.05 1.93
N GLU A 461 -43.97 -2.64 2.61
CA GLU A 461 -45.40 -2.48 2.32
C GLU A 461 -46.13 -1.58 3.34
N GLU A 462 -45.41 -0.84 4.20
CA GLU A 462 -46.02 0.07 5.19
C GLU A 462 -46.30 1.46 4.58
N PRO A 463 -47.57 1.82 4.30
CA PRO A 463 -47.87 3.01 3.51
C PRO A 463 -47.49 4.32 4.21
N ALA A 464 -47.62 4.38 5.54
CA ALA A 464 -47.29 5.60 6.29
C ALA A 464 -45.78 5.88 6.27
N SER A 465 -44.96 4.86 6.53
CA SER A 465 -43.50 4.93 6.49
C SER A 465 -42.99 5.26 5.08
N ASN A 466 -43.48 4.54 4.07
CA ASN A 466 -43.11 4.77 2.67
C ASN A 466 -43.43 6.21 2.23
N ARG A 467 -44.64 6.69 2.54
CA ARG A 467 -45.06 8.06 2.22
C ARG A 467 -44.18 9.10 2.92
N THR A 468 -43.92 8.91 4.21
CA THR A 468 -43.08 9.82 5.00
C THR A 468 -41.68 9.92 4.41
N PHE A 469 -41.05 8.79 4.12
CA PHE A 469 -39.71 8.76 3.57
C PHE A 469 -39.64 9.32 2.14
N LEU A 470 -40.50 8.86 1.22
CA LEU A 470 -40.44 9.27 -0.18
C LEU A 470 -40.75 10.76 -0.37
N ARG A 471 -41.69 11.32 0.40
CA ARG A 471 -41.95 12.78 0.37
C ARG A 471 -40.73 13.58 0.84
N LYS A 472 -40.02 13.08 1.85
CA LYS A 472 -38.79 13.69 2.37
C LYS A 472 -37.65 13.60 1.35
N LEU A 473 -37.44 12.42 0.78
CA LEU A 473 -36.37 12.13 -0.19
C LEU A 473 -36.47 13.03 -1.43
N PHE A 474 -37.67 13.12 -2.02
CA PHE A 474 -37.90 13.89 -3.24
C PHE A 474 -38.31 15.34 -2.96
N ASN A 475 -38.38 15.76 -1.70
CA ASN A 475 -38.90 17.07 -1.29
C ASN A 475 -40.24 17.41 -1.98
N LYS A 476 -41.15 16.42 -2.06
CA LYS A 476 -42.40 16.50 -2.84
C LYS A 476 -43.57 15.98 -2.01
N SER A 477 -44.46 16.88 -1.59
CA SER A 477 -45.49 16.60 -0.58
C SER A 477 -46.69 15.78 -1.07
N ASP A 478 -46.90 15.69 -2.38
CA ASP A 478 -48.05 15.02 -3.02
C ASP A 478 -47.76 13.58 -3.46
N ILE A 479 -46.55 13.05 -3.23
CA ILE A 479 -46.29 11.61 -3.39
C ILE A 479 -47.25 10.81 -2.50
N ASP A 480 -47.89 9.79 -3.06
CA ASP A 480 -48.83 8.94 -2.34
C ASP A 480 -48.50 7.46 -2.52
N ILE A 481 -48.92 6.65 -1.54
CA ILE A 481 -48.74 5.20 -1.50
C ILE A 481 -50.11 4.55 -1.38
N SER A 482 -50.48 3.79 -2.39
CA SER A 482 -51.82 3.22 -2.56
C SER A 482 -51.76 1.70 -2.69
N ALA A 483 -52.80 1.02 -2.21
CA ALA A 483 -52.92 -0.43 -2.27
C ALA A 483 -53.06 -0.89 -3.73
N GLY A 484 -52.24 -1.87 -4.12
CA GLY A 484 -52.18 -2.45 -5.46
C GLY A 484 -52.92 -3.78 -5.57
N GLY A 485 -52.21 -4.81 -6.05
CA GLY A 485 -52.77 -6.14 -6.30
C GLY A 485 -52.89 -7.01 -5.03
N PRO A 486 -53.88 -7.92 -4.98
CA PRO A 486 -54.12 -8.87 -3.88
C PRO A 486 -53.08 -10.02 -3.83
N PRO A 487 -53.12 -10.89 -2.79
CA PRO A 487 -52.21 -12.04 -2.63
C PRO A 487 -51.97 -12.86 -3.91
N GLY A 488 -50.69 -13.08 -4.24
CA GLY A 488 -50.22 -13.77 -5.43
C GLY A 488 -50.22 -12.92 -6.71
N SER A 489 -50.39 -11.60 -6.63
CA SER A 489 -50.37 -10.73 -7.82
C SER A 489 -49.07 -10.84 -8.61
N ILE A 490 -49.15 -10.67 -9.93
CA ILE A 490 -47.99 -10.76 -10.82
C ILE A 490 -47.75 -9.40 -11.47
N TYR A 491 -46.52 -8.92 -11.39
CA TYR A 491 -46.07 -7.70 -12.03
C TYR A 491 -44.98 -8.01 -13.03
N ARG A 492 -44.81 -7.12 -14.01
CA ARG A 492 -43.78 -7.24 -15.03
C ARG A 492 -42.69 -6.21 -14.83
N TYR A 493 -41.44 -6.67 -14.88
CA TYR A 493 -40.30 -5.78 -14.95
C TYR A 493 -40.27 -5.04 -16.28
N ALA A 494 -39.88 -3.78 -16.25
CA ALA A 494 -39.71 -2.94 -17.41
C ALA A 494 -38.65 -3.55 -18.37
N SER A 495 -38.86 -3.34 -19.67
CA SER A 495 -37.91 -3.76 -20.71
C SER A 495 -36.87 -2.66 -20.95
N ILE A 496 -36.02 -2.42 -19.95
CA ILE A 496 -35.00 -1.37 -19.96
C ILE A 496 -33.61 -1.93 -19.64
N THR A 497 -32.55 -1.29 -20.14
CA THR A 497 -31.18 -1.64 -19.73
C THR A 497 -30.84 -0.94 -18.43
N ASP A 498 -30.71 -1.72 -17.37
CA ASP A 498 -30.41 -1.23 -16.03
C ASP A 498 -29.52 -2.23 -15.28
N PRO A 499 -28.53 -1.81 -14.46
CA PRO A 499 -27.64 -2.73 -13.75
C PRO A 499 -28.34 -3.70 -12.76
N ILE A 500 -29.53 -3.37 -12.27
CA ILE A 500 -30.33 -4.26 -11.40
C ILE A 500 -31.16 -5.23 -12.23
N LEU A 501 -31.82 -4.75 -13.29
CA LEU A 501 -32.61 -5.65 -14.15
C LEU A 501 -31.72 -6.53 -15.02
N ASN A 502 -30.54 -6.07 -15.44
CA ASN A 502 -29.55 -6.83 -16.19
C ASN A 502 -28.26 -7.00 -15.37
N GLY A 503 -28.41 -7.64 -14.21
CA GLY A 503 -27.33 -7.82 -13.25
C GLY A 503 -26.61 -9.18 -13.37
N PRO A 504 -25.59 -9.39 -12.52
CA PRO A 504 -24.69 -10.54 -12.62
C PRO A 504 -25.34 -11.90 -12.30
N PHE A 505 -26.51 -11.91 -11.64
CA PHE A 505 -27.24 -13.15 -11.36
C PHE A 505 -28.26 -13.51 -12.45
N GLY A 506 -28.52 -12.60 -13.39
CA GLY A 506 -29.39 -12.84 -14.54
C GLY A 506 -30.06 -11.59 -15.06
N ASN A 507 -30.56 -11.68 -16.29
CA ASN A 507 -31.35 -10.63 -16.94
C ASN A 507 -32.85 -10.84 -16.65
N LEU A 508 -33.50 -9.79 -16.15
CA LEU A 508 -34.89 -9.69 -15.71
C LEU A 508 -35.76 -8.84 -16.63
N THR A 509 -35.21 -8.23 -17.68
CA THR A 509 -35.95 -7.33 -18.56
C THR A 509 -37.17 -8.02 -19.16
N GLY A 510 -38.37 -7.46 -18.91
CA GLY A 510 -39.63 -8.04 -19.37
C GLY A 510 -40.10 -9.32 -18.65
N LEU A 511 -39.31 -9.84 -17.70
CA LEU A 511 -39.71 -10.97 -16.86
C LEU A 511 -40.65 -10.50 -15.75
N THR A 512 -41.08 -11.43 -14.88
CA THR A 512 -42.13 -11.18 -13.89
C THR A 512 -41.64 -11.31 -12.46
N TRP A 513 -42.35 -10.67 -11.54
CA TRP A 513 -42.19 -10.87 -10.10
C TRP A 513 -43.55 -11.02 -9.43
N GLY A 514 -43.56 -11.67 -8.28
CA GLY A 514 -44.77 -12.05 -7.55
C GLY A 514 -44.88 -11.36 -6.21
N GLU A 515 -46.07 -10.88 -5.91
CA GLU A 515 -46.49 -10.41 -4.58
C GLU A 515 -46.75 -11.60 -3.66
N ASP A 516 -46.46 -11.42 -2.38
CA ASP A 516 -46.57 -12.46 -1.34
C ASP A 516 -48.02 -12.64 -0.84
N ALA A 517 -48.22 -12.83 0.47
CA ALA A 517 -49.49 -13.19 1.06
C ALA A 517 -50.37 -11.97 1.45
N SER A 518 -49.99 -10.76 1.04
CA SER A 518 -50.51 -9.50 1.59
C SER A 518 -51.05 -8.59 0.48
N THR A 519 -50.43 -7.45 0.25
CA THR A 519 -50.80 -6.46 -0.76
C THR A 519 -49.55 -5.70 -1.12
N THR A 520 -49.19 -5.73 -2.41
CA THR A 520 -48.18 -4.79 -2.93
C THR A 520 -48.77 -3.39 -2.94
N TYR A 521 -47.99 -2.41 -2.50
CA TYR A 521 -48.30 -1.00 -2.65
C TYR A 521 -47.56 -0.38 -3.83
N TYR A 522 -48.16 0.64 -4.44
CA TYR A 522 -47.52 1.43 -5.48
C TYR A 522 -47.45 2.90 -5.10
N ALA A 523 -46.40 3.56 -5.57
CA ALA A 523 -46.21 4.99 -5.46
C ALA A 523 -46.80 5.72 -6.67
N THR A 524 -47.38 6.90 -6.43
CA THR A 524 -47.87 7.82 -7.46
C THR A 524 -47.30 9.23 -7.24
N ASN A 525 -47.44 10.09 -8.23
CA ASN A 525 -46.88 11.45 -8.25
C ASN A 525 -45.35 11.46 -8.04
N LEU A 526 -44.64 10.45 -8.57
CA LEU A 526 -43.17 10.42 -8.56
C LEU A 526 -42.60 11.46 -9.53
N PRO A 527 -41.47 12.10 -9.22
CA PRO A 527 -40.72 12.91 -10.20
C PRO A 527 -40.02 11.97 -11.19
N LEU A 528 -40.62 11.74 -12.36
CA LEU A 528 -40.23 10.71 -13.32
C LEU A 528 -38.83 10.92 -13.92
N GLU A 529 -38.34 12.15 -13.91
CA GLU A 529 -36.99 12.53 -14.32
C GLU A 529 -35.91 12.08 -13.31
N GLU A 530 -36.28 11.89 -12.05
CA GLU A 530 -35.37 11.48 -10.97
C GLU A 530 -35.36 9.97 -10.72
N VAL A 531 -36.29 9.22 -11.33
CA VAL A 531 -36.44 7.78 -11.10
C VAL A 531 -36.36 6.95 -12.38
N THR A 532 -35.95 5.70 -12.22
CA THR A 532 -36.09 4.66 -13.23
C THR A 532 -37.12 3.66 -12.73
N LEU A 533 -38.27 3.58 -13.42
CA LEU A 533 -39.35 2.68 -13.04
C LEU A 533 -39.03 1.24 -13.42
N TYR A 534 -39.20 0.31 -12.49
CA TYR A 534 -38.98 -1.11 -12.73
C TYR A 534 -40.27 -1.90 -12.92
N SER A 535 -41.37 -1.51 -12.31
CA SER A 535 -42.69 -2.11 -12.57
C SER A 535 -43.81 -1.17 -12.16
N SER A 536 -44.98 -1.31 -12.79
CA SER A 536 -46.19 -0.53 -12.47
C SER A 536 -47.12 -1.29 -11.52
N ASN A 537 -48.24 -0.66 -11.15
CA ASN A 537 -49.31 -1.30 -10.38
C ASN A 537 -50.11 -2.37 -11.15
N GLN A 538 -49.84 -2.56 -12.45
CA GLN A 538 -50.66 -3.43 -13.28
C GLN A 538 -50.42 -4.91 -12.94
N ASN A 539 -51.41 -5.53 -12.29
CA ASN A 539 -51.43 -6.98 -12.08
C ASN A 539 -51.77 -7.70 -13.40
N ILE A 540 -50.83 -8.48 -13.92
CA ILE A 540 -50.97 -9.17 -15.21
C ILE A 540 -51.64 -10.54 -15.10
N SER A 541 -51.99 -10.99 -13.89
CA SER A 541 -52.57 -12.32 -13.67
C SER A 541 -54.04 -12.43 -14.07
N GLY A 542 -54.74 -11.29 -14.20
CA GLY A 542 -56.15 -11.24 -14.59
C GLY A 542 -57.14 -11.69 -13.50
N ALA A 543 -56.69 -12.06 -12.30
CA ALA A 543 -57.54 -12.46 -11.18
C ALA A 543 -57.62 -11.36 -10.10
N GLY A 544 -58.85 -10.96 -9.71
CA GLY A 544 -59.10 -9.92 -8.70
C GLY A 544 -59.15 -8.49 -9.27
N ALA A 545 -59.89 -7.60 -8.61
CA ALA A 545 -60.34 -6.29 -9.11
C ALA A 545 -59.27 -5.17 -9.24
N SER A 546 -57.99 -5.47 -9.54
CA SER A 546 -56.92 -4.46 -9.63
C SER A 546 -56.13 -4.55 -10.94
N SER A 547 -56.82 -4.53 -12.07
CA SER A 547 -56.25 -4.66 -13.42
C SER A 547 -56.07 -3.33 -14.18
N THR A 548 -56.49 -2.20 -13.59
CA THR A 548 -56.36 -0.89 -14.24
C THR A 548 -54.98 -0.32 -13.98
N LEU A 549 -54.20 -0.17 -15.05
CA LEU A 549 -52.94 0.55 -15.01
C LEU A 549 -53.18 1.99 -14.54
N VAL A 550 -52.51 2.38 -13.46
CA VAL A 550 -52.36 3.77 -13.07
C VAL A 550 -51.10 4.27 -13.75
N GLU A 551 -51.26 5.17 -14.71
CA GLU A 551 -50.14 5.73 -15.48
C GLU A 551 -49.13 6.39 -14.53
N ASN A 552 -47.83 6.23 -14.82
CA ASN A 552 -46.74 6.79 -14.03
C ASN A 552 -46.67 6.33 -12.56
N SER A 553 -47.42 5.27 -12.20
CA SER A 553 -47.27 4.59 -10.93
C SER A 553 -46.15 3.57 -10.95
N ALA A 554 -45.58 3.29 -9.78
CA ALA A 554 -44.52 2.31 -9.63
C ALA A 554 -44.75 1.40 -8.44
N THR A 555 -44.61 0.09 -8.63
CA THR A 555 -44.47 -0.90 -7.55
C THR A 555 -43.01 -1.18 -7.21
N ALA A 556 -42.11 -0.87 -8.14
CA ALA A 556 -40.67 -0.85 -7.91
C ALA A 556 -40.00 0.22 -8.77
N PHE A 557 -38.99 0.89 -8.22
CA PHE A 557 -38.15 1.86 -8.95
C PHE A 557 -36.79 2.02 -8.26
N ARG A 558 -35.84 2.65 -8.96
CA ARG A 558 -34.67 3.23 -8.31
C ARG A 558 -34.57 4.73 -8.56
N HIS A 559 -33.87 5.42 -7.67
CA HIS A 559 -33.46 6.80 -7.90
C HIS A 559 -32.29 6.84 -8.91
N ASN A 560 -32.24 7.88 -9.74
CA ASN A 560 -31.25 8.01 -10.81
C ASN A 560 -29.89 8.48 -10.31
N THR A 561 -29.86 9.42 -9.37
CA THR A 561 -28.64 9.98 -8.76
C THR A 561 -28.30 9.41 -7.39
N LEU A 562 -29.27 9.38 -6.46
CA LEU A 562 -29.08 8.80 -5.13
C LEU A 562 -29.09 7.27 -5.19
N PRO A 563 -28.28 6.59 -4.37
CA PRO A 563 -28.20 5.13 -4.38
C PRO A 563 -29.38 4.49 -3.59
N PHE A 564 -30.59 4.65 -4.13
CA PHE A 564 -31.83 4.20 -3.51
C PHE A 564 -32.65 3.32 -4.46
N VAL A 565 -33.16 2.20 -3.93
CA VAL A 565 -34.08 1.28 -4.60
C VAL A 565 -35.27 1.02 -3.69
N TRP A 566 -36.47 1.08 -4.26
CA TRP A 566 -37.72 0.83 -3.56
C TRP A 566 -38.55 -0.24 -4.26
N VAL A 567 -39.17 -1.09 -3.46
CA VAL A 567 -40.19 -2.07 -3.83
C VAL A 567 -41.29 -2.01 -2.78
N GLY A 568 -42.53 -1.80 -3.23
CA GLY A 568 -43.70 -1.63 -2.35
C GLY A 568 -44.27 -2.92 -1.78
N ASP A 569 -43.45 -3.98 -1.72
CA ASP A 569 -43.85 -5.31 -1.28
C ASP A 569 -42.93 -5.76 -0.13
N GLY A 570 -43.52 -6.03 1.04
CA GLY A 570 -42.79 -6.43 2.23
C GLY A 570 -42.37 -7.90 2.20
N GLY A 571 -43.18 -8.73 1.53
CA GLY A 571 -42.97 -10.15 1.34
C GLY A 571 -42.08 -10.51 0.15
N PHE A 572 -41.47 -9.52 -0.50
CA PHE A 572 -40.69 -9.72 -1.72
C PHE A 572 -39.56 -10.75 -1.56
N ASN A 573 -38.95 -10.76 -0.38
CA ASN A 573 -37.85 -11.66 -0.02
C ASN A 573 -38.31 -12.90 0.74
N SER A 574 -39.62 -13.14 0.81
CA SER A 574 -40.15 -14.17 1.67
C SER A 574 -39.94 -15.57 1.12
N ASN A 575 -39.56 -16.49 2.00
CA ASN A 575 -39.26 -17.89 1.70
C ASN A 575 -39.91 -18.81 2.74
N ASN A 576 -40.22 -20.05 2.35
CA ASN A 576 -40.67 -21.10 3.26
C ASN A 576 -39.98 -22.43 2.86
N THR A 577 -39.72 -23.29 3.84
CA THR A 577 -39.09 -24.62 3.67
C THR A 577 -40.08 -25.72 3.30
N SER A 578 -41.39 -25.47 3.40
CA SER A 578 -42.50 -26.38 3.04
C SER A 578 -43.11 -26.03 1.67
N THR A 579 -44.03 -26.86 1.16
CA THR A 579 -44.78 -26.59 -0.09
C THR A 579 -45.65 -25.36 0.06
N ALA A 580 -45.05 -24.19 -0.18
CA ALA A 580 -45.74 -22.91 -0.13
C ALA A 580 -46.85 -22.86 -1.19
N ALA A 581 -48.02 -22.35 -0.79
CA ALA A 581 -49.13 -22.05 -1.71
C ALA A 581 -48.63 -21.22 -2.89
N SER A 582 -49.29 -21.32 -4.06
CA SER A 582 -48.85 -20.64 -5.30
C SER A 582 -48.78 -19.12 -5.18
N THR A 583 -49.29 -18.53 -4.09
CA THR A 583 -49.34 -17.09 -3.83
C THR A 583 -48.33 -16.58 -2.80
N ILE A 584 -47.64 -17.44 -2.05
CA ILE A 584 -46.83 -16.97 -0.89
C ILE A 584 -45.39 -17.44 -0.99
N CYS A 585 -44.40 -16.67 -0.53
CA CYS A 585 -42.98 -16.99 -0.56
C CYS A 585 -42.38 -17.01 -1.98
N PRO A 586 -42.29 -15.86 -2.66
CA PRO A 586 -41.78 -15.78 -4.03
C PRO A 586 -40.26 -15.97 -4.12
N PHE A 587 -39.51 -15.83 -3.01
CA PHE A 587 -38.06 -15.93 -2.99
C PHE A 587 -37.59 -17.39 -3.00
N LYS A 588 -36.82 -17.76 -4.02
CA LYS A 588 -36.34 -19.13 -4.20
C LYS A 588 -34.85 -19.20 -4.53
N LEU A 589 -34.18 -20.13 -3.84
CA LEU A 589 -32.82 -20.56 -4.15
C LEU A 589 -32.82 -21.94 -4.81
N THR A 590 -31.79 -22.20 -5.61
CA THR A 590 -31.59 -23.50 -6.25
C THR A 590 -30.11 -23.80 -6.43
N SER A 591 -29.77 -25.05 -6.73
CA SER A 591 -28.44 -25.41 -7.17
C SER A 591 -28.28 -25.09 -8.66
N LYS A 592 -27.20 -24.40 -9.02
CA LYS A 592 -26.85 -24.08 -10.41
C LYS A 592 -25.38 -24.39 -10.65
N THR A 593 -25.05 -24.94 -11.82
CA THR A 593 -23.66 -25.13 -12.24
C THR A 593 -23.28 -24.11 -13.31
N ILE A 594 -22.21 -23.35 -13.09
CA ILE A 594 -21.67 -22.39 -14.06
C ILE A 594 -20.19 -22.72 -14.26
N SER A 595 -19.79 -23.05 -15.50
CA SER A 595 -18.41 -23.39 -15.85
C SER A 595 -17.80 -24.51 -14.96
N GLY A 596 -18.61 -25.50 -14.59
CA GLY A 596 -18.20 -26.63 -13.73
C GLY A 596 -18.25 -26.35 -12.22
N GLN A 597 -18.39 -25.09 -11.79
CA GLN A 597 -18.56 -24.73 -10.38
C GLN A 597 -20.04 -24.84 -9.97
N VAL A 598 -20.31 -25.49 -8.84
CA VAL A 598 -21.66 -25.64 -8.28
C VAL A 598 -21.94 -24.53 -7.26
N TYR A 599 -23.10 -23.90 -7.42
CA TYR A 599 -23.63 -22.83 -6.56
C TYR A 599 -24.90 -23.37 -5.89
N ALA A 600 -24.79 -23.87 -4.66
CA ALA A 600 -25.90 -24.55 -3.98
C ALA A 600 -27.06 -23.61 -3.63
N ASN A 601 -26.77 -22.33 -3.37
CA ASN A 601 -27.72 -21.31 -2.93
C ASN A 601 -27.87 -20.20 -3.98
N PHE A 602 -27.92 -20.57 -5.26
CA PHE A 602 -28.04 -19.60 -6.36
C PHE A 602 -29.46 -19.00 -6.41
N PRO A 603 -29.61 -17.66 -6.46
CA PRO A 603 -30.92 -17.02 -6.60
C PRO A 603 -31.59 -17.42 -7.92
N SER A 604 -32.85 -17.85 -7.85
CA SER A 604 -33.56 -18.36 -9.01
C SER A 604 -35.01 -17.92 -9.02
N TYR A 605 -35.73 -18.31 -10.06
CA TYR A 605 -37.17 -18.08 -10.15
C TYR A 605 -37.94 -19.12 -9.35
N ARG A 606 -39.10 -18.70 -8.84
CA ARG A 606 -40.12 -19.62 -8.37
C ARG A 606 -41.12 -19.91 -9.49
N ALA A 607 -41.22 -21.18 -9.84
CA ALA A 607 -42.17 -21.67 -10.83
C ALA A 607 -43.58 -21.81 -10.26
N ARG A 608 -44.58 -21.78 -11.15
CA ARG A 608 -46.00 -22.03 -10.85
C ARG A 608 -46.58 -21.06 -9.79
N PHE A 609 -46.14 -19.81 -9.81
CA PHE A 609 -46.62 -18.76 -8.93
C PHE A 609 -47.87 -18.09 -9.52
N GLY A 610 -48.76 -17.57 -8.68
CA GLY A 610 -49.95 -16.83 -9.07
C GLY A 610 -51.17 -17.16 -8.20
N PRO A 611 -52.23 -16.34 -8.30
CA PRO A 611 -53.43 -16.51 -7.51
C PRO A 611 -54.17 -17.78 -7.92
N THR A 612 -54.78 -18.49 -6.95
CA THR A 612 -55.49 -19.75 -7.20
C THR A 612 -56.60 -19.62 -8.24
N ALA A 613 -57.18 -18.42 -8.37
CA ALA A 613 -58.24 -18.12 -9.34
C ALA A 613 -57.70 -17.80 -10.76
N ALA A 614 -56.39 -17.67 -10.96
CA ALA A 614 -55.82 -17.45 -12.29
C ALA A 614 -55.83 -18.73 -13.14
N THR A 615 -56.06 -18.57 -14.44
CA THR A 615 -56.02 -19.66 -15.43
C THR A 615 -54.61 -20.02 -15.90
N GLN A 616 -53.62 -19.22 -15.50
CA GLN A 616 -52.20 -19.36 -15.83
C GLN A 616 -51.38 -19.28 -14.55
N THR A 617 -50.16 -19.82 -14.59
CA THR A 617 -49.14 -19.59 -13.56
C THR A 617 -47.88 -19.01 -14.18
N TRP A 618 -47.07 -18.33 -13.37
CA TRP A 618 -45.90 -17.59 -13.81
C TRP A 618 -44.63 -18.09 -13.12
N ASN A 619 -43.49 -17.80 -13.75
CA ASN A 619 -42.20 -17.82 -13.08
C ASN A 619 -41.96 -16.44 -12.48
N VAL A 620 -41.68 -16.34 -11.19
CA VAL A 620 -41.41 -15.05 -10.52
C VAL A 620 -39.96 -15.00 -10.06
N TYR A 621 -39.31 -13.86 -10.31
CA TYR A 621 -37.85 -13.75 -10.24
C TYR A 621 -37.37 -12.84 -9.09
N ASN A 622 -38.11 -12.79 -7.99
CA ASN A 622 -37.82 -11.92 -6.84
C ASN A 622 -36.40 -12.14 -6.29
N ALA A 623 -35.95 -13.39 -6.14
CA ALA A 623 -34.61 -13.68 -5.61
C ALA A 623 -33.48 -13.16 -6.49
N ILE A 624 -33.62 -13.22 -7.81
CA ILE A 624 -32.61 -12.69 -8.75
C ILE A 624 -32.58 -11.16 -8.67
N PHE A 625 -33.75 -10.51 -8.55
CA PHE A 625 -33.81 -9.05 -8.38
C PHE A 625 -33.10 -8.61 -7.11
N THR A 626 -33.34 -9.28 -5.99
CA THR A 626 -32.67 -8.97 -4.72
C THR A 626 -31.17 -9.22 -4.81
N ALA A 627 -30.73 -10.31 -5.43
CA ALA A 627 -29.31 -10.60 -5.62
C ALA A 627 -28.61 -9.55 -6.51
N ASN A 628 -29.24 -9.17 -7.64
CA ASN A 628 -28.74 -8.11 -8.51
C ASN A 628 -28.72 -6.75 -7.79
N SER A 629 -29.74 -6.45 -6.98
CA SER A 629 -29.79 -5.23 -6.18
C SER A 629 -28.64 -5.19 -5.17
N MET A 630 -28.37 -6.30 -4.46
CA MET A 630 -27.24 -6.37 -3.54
C MET A 630 -25.88 -6.27 -4.26
N ALA A 631 -25.75 -6.89 -5.43
CA ALA A 631 -24.56 -6.74 -6.27
C ALA A 631 -24.33 -5.28 -6.70
N TRP A 632 -25.40 -4.60 -7.08
CA TRP A 632 -25.37 -3.17 -7.40
C TRP A 632 -24.99 -2.34 -6.18
N CYS A 633 -25.58 -2.60 -5.00
CA CYS A 633 -25.22 -1.91 -3.75
C CYS A 633 -23.72 -2.04 -3.43
N ILE A 634 -23.17 -3.26 -3.49
CA ILE A 634 -21.75 -3.51 -3.19
C ILE A 634 -20.83 -2.72 -4.13
N LYS A 635 -21.11 -2.76 -5.44
CA LYS A 635 -20.32 -2.04 -6.45
C LYS A 635 -20.45 -0.52 -6.29
N ARG A 636 -21.68 -0.03 -6.11
CA ARG A 636 -21.98 1.39 -5.93
C ARG A 636 -21.32 1.96 -4.68
N ALA A 637 -21.24 1.18 -3.59
CA ALA A 637 -20.54 1.59 -2.38
C ALA A 637 -19.04 1.78 -2.61
N GLU A 638 -18.41 0.96 -3.47
CA GLU A 638 -16.99 1.16 -3.83
C GLU A 638 -16.80 2.38 -4.74
N GLU A 639 -17.68 2.56 -5.74
CA GLU A 639 -17.65 3.74 -6.62
C GLU A 639 -17.77 5.05 -5.83
N LEU A 640 -18.72 5.13 -4.90
CA LEU A 640 -18.94 6.33 -4.08
C LEU A 640 -17.76 6.61 -3.16
N LYS A 641 -17.15 5.57 -2.58
CA LYS A 641 -15.93 5.70 -1.78
C LYS A 641 -14.76 6.26 -2.60
N ARG A 642 -14.62 5.85 -3.87
CA ARG A 642 -13.59 6.42 -4.77
C ARG A 642 -13.87 7.89 -5.09
N ALA A 643 -15.10 8.22 -5.46
CA ALA A 643 -15.48 9.59 -5.77
C ALA A 643 -15.25 10.55 -4.59
N GLN A 644 -15.45 10.09 -3.35
CA GLN A 644 -15.16 10.85 -2.13
C GLN A 644 -13.67 11.06 -1.85
N LYS A 645 -12.78 10.23 -2.40
CA LYS A 645 -11.32 10.42 -2.29
C LYS A 645 -10.77 11.43 -3.30
N GLU A 646 -11.48 11.62 -4.41
CA GLU A 646 -11.07 12.52 -5.51
C GLU A 646 -11.55 13.97 -5.29
N GLN A 647 -12.43 14.18 -4.32
CA GLN A 647 -12.88 15.50 -3.83
C GLN A 647 -12.03 15.93 -2.64
#